data_AF-A0A9W6ZDM5-F1
#
_entry.id   AF-A0A9W6ZDM5-F1
#
_cell.length_a   1.000
_cell.length_b   1.000
_cell.length_c   1.000
_cell.angle_alpha   90.00
_cell.angle_beta   90.00
_cell.angle_gamma   90.00
#
_symmetry.space_group_name_H-M   'P 1'
#
loop_
_entity.id
_entity.type
_entity.pdbx_description
1 polymer ?
#
loop_
_entity_poly.entity_id
_entity_poly.type
_entity_poly.pdbx_seq_one_letter_code
_entity_poly.pdbx_strand_id
1 'polypeptide(L)'
;MPTNPKKVRQHGIKGAYVGGGWVDIEDCGDRFNITNPTPSDKTCDSCPNQTTCPRSRTRHVSVKDDGTYDVVIVGGGCVGASIARELTKYNLSILLLESADDVTQGATKGNSGIVHAGFDDKPGSVRAKYCWPGNQMFAQLDEELHFGYQKNGSLVLAKTKEERKVLDDLMERGRKNGVQRLKILEGKSVFEIEPFCNPNTIAALHSPDAGNLIPYEFAIAMAENAADNGAEVRIRRTVSAIEATDAGFEVTADHWEPKSYAKTMHGSEATVPEPEVNDSKAVPAAVIAALGAAGAGFLKSQPQFTDEMAMGVAAAALVLALIVFLSSSAKPNRVQGEGKAKDSRKPVGTGGSRVSVDEMMVGGSGSMSANDGVVVGTEKIKCRFIVNAAGGGSDKISAMIGDDSFTIKPRLGDYLLLNREQGYLAKHTLFPCPDPVLGKGVLVQTTLWGNLILGPTARDTYLKDKMDMTDEDVQKFILSKCKDLVPDFDSKQVIHGFVGARAKNSTGDWIIEESKVNSNFIQAAGIDSPGLAGSPAIAVEVVRLLQKNGLSKAKNKNFNPNRAPIITPKDGWKGIKAGPVGKFTDPKVNVICKCEKVTEHEVITALRRSLPIDSTQGIRKRTRAGMGHCQGDAENYNCECRVADVIARENGYGKKEEVGRRPWPATSTLPQRWLEESEKENLVELAKK
;
A
#
# COMPACT_ATOMS: atom_id res chain seq x y z
N MET A 1 -2.57 -24.99 -29.67
CA MET A 1 -2.33 -26.03 -28.65
C MET A 1 -3.26 -25.77 -27.49
N PRO A 2 -4.06 -26.73 -27.00
CA PRO A 2 -4.85 -26.49 -25.81
C PRO A 2 -3.86 -26.36 -24.64
N THR A 3 -3.71 -25.15 -24.13
CA THR A 3 -2.88 -24.85 -22.97
C THR A 3 -3.32 -25.76 -21.83
N ASN A 4 -2.38 -26.50 -21.22
CA ASN A 4 -2.62 -27.20 -19.97
C ASN A 4 -3.40 -26.23 -19.05
N PRO A 5 -4.64 -26.56 -18.64
CA PRO A 5 -5.51 -25.61 -17.94
C PRO A 5 -4.88 -25.06 -16.68
N LYS A 6 -3.82 -25.69 -16.14
CA LYS A 6 -3.05 -25.24 -14.97
C LYS A 6 -1.98 -24.17 -15.25
N LYS A 7 -1.77 -23.73 -16.49
CA LYS A 7 -0.71 -22.74 -16.82
C LYS A 7 -1.30 -21.38 -17.17
N VAL A 8 -1.20 -20.43 -16.25
CA VAL A 8 -1.49 -19.01 -16.47
C VAL A 8 -0.23 -18.28 -16.93
N ARG A 9 -0.38 -17.32 -17.84
CA ARG A 9 0.66 -16.36 -18.19
C ARG A 9 1.04 -15.52 -16.97
N GLN A 10 2.31 -15.54 -16.59
CA GLN A 10 2.84 -14.86 -15.41
C GLN A 10 3.83 -13.80 -15.86
N HIS A 11 3.62 -12.55 -15.47
CA HIS A 11 4.57 -11.48 -15.80
C HIS A 11 6.01 -11.90 -15.42
N GLY A 12 6.99 -11.59 -16.26
CA GLY A 12 8.40 -11.92 -16.04
C GLY A 12 8.78 -13.39 -16.26
N ILE A 13 7.84 -14.29 -16.61
CA ILE A 13 8.13 -15.71 -16.89
C ILE A 13 7.68 -16.06 -18.30
N LYS A 14 8.64 -16.40 -19.17
CA LYS A 14 8.42 -16.67 -20.60
C LYS A 14 7.75 -15.52 -21.36
N GLY A 15 7.71 -14.33 -20.78
CA GLY A 15 7.09 -13.15 -21.36
C GLY A 15 6.76 -12.10 -20.29
N ALA A 16 6.08 -11.04 -20.70
CA ALA A 16 5.62 -9.96 -19.83
C ALA A 16 4.25 -9.45 -20.29
N TYR A 17 3.55 -8.80 -19.38
CA TYR A 17 2.41 -7.96 -19.75
C TYR A 17 2.91 -6.54 -20.00
N VAL A 18 2.51 -5.96 -21.13
CA VAL A 18 2.87 -4.62 -21.60
C VAL A 18 1.66 -4.02 -22.29
N GLY A 19 1.28 -2.80 -21.95
CA GLY A 19 0.15 -2.13 -22.59
C GLY A 19 -1.19 -2.82 -22.38
N GLY A 20 -1.32 -3.63 -21.32
CA GLY A 20 -2.51 -4.45 -21.07
C GLY A 20 -2.51 -5.81 -21.78
N GLY A 21 -1.57 -6.06 -22.70
CA GLY A 21 -1.46 -7.29 -23.48
C GLY A 21 -0.28 -8.16 -23.06
N TRP A 22 -0.27 -9.43 -23.46
CA TRP A 22 0.87 -10.33 -23.23
C TRP A 22 1.86 -10.28 -24.39
N VAL A 23 3.15 -10.22 -24.07
CA VAL A 23 4.27 -10.30 -25.00
C VAL A 23 5.08 -11.55 -24.66
N ASP A 24 5.27 -12.44 -25.63
CA ASP A 24 6.09 -13.66 -25.47
C ASP A 24 7.59 -13.31 -25.41
N ILE A 25 8.39 -14.18 -24.79
CA ILE A 25 9.80 -13.90 -24.48
C ILE A 25 10.66 -13.58 -25.71
N GLU A 26 10.35 -14.16 -26.85
CA GLU A 26 11.03 -13.93 -28.12
C GLU A 26 10.82 -12.49 -28.62
N ASP A 27 9.67 -11.88 -28.31
CA ASP A 27 9.30 -10.52 -28.70
C ASP A 27 9.62 -9.47 -27.63
N CYS A 28 9.98 -9.90 -26.42
CA CYS A 28 10.24 -8.99 -25.31
C CYS A 28 11.43 -8.05 -25.55
N GLY A 29 12.43 -8.46 -26.36
CA GLY A 29 13.62 -7.67 -26.67
C GLY A 29 13.27 -6.23 -27.09
N ASP A 30 12.45 -6.13 -28.14
CA ASP A 30 12.08 -4.87 -28.78
C ASP A 30 10.91 -4.18 -28.08
N ARG A 31 9.97 -4.94 -27.52
CA ARG A 31 8.71 -4.41 -26.95
C ARG A 31 8.76 -4.07 -25.47
N PHE A 32 9.76 -4.58 -24.75
CA PHE A 32 9.94 -4.36 -23.32
C PHE A 32 11.24 -3.60 -23.01
N ASN A 33 11.83 -2.94 -24.02
CA ASN A 33 13.08 -2.16 -23.90
C ASN A 33 14.23 -2.93 -23.23
N ILE A 34 14.36 -4.24 -23.52
CA ILE A 34 15.43 -5.08 -22.93
C ILE A 34 16.75 -4.87 -23.67
N THR A 35 16.69 -4.65 -24.98
CA THR A 35 17.88 -4.53 -25.86
C THR A 35 18.36 -3.09 -26.00
N ASN A 36 17.45 -2.12 -25.89
CA ASN A 36 17.74 -0.70 -26.07
C ASN A 36 17.54 0.03 -24.74
N PRO A 37 18.63 0.38 -24.02
CA PRO A 37 18.51 1.16 -22.79
C PRO A 37 17.84 2.49 -23.11
N THR A 38 16.77 2.81 -22.39
CA THR A 38 16.15 4.14 -22.48
C THR A 38 17.03 5.17 -21.77
N PRO A 39 16.85 6.48 -22.00
CA PRO A 39 17.58 7.52 -21.23
C PRO A 39 17.36 7.44 -19.70
N SER A 40 16.30 6.75 -19.25
CA SER A 40 16.04 6.45 -17.83
C SER A 40 16.82 5.24 -17.30
N ASP A 41 17.48 4.48 -18.18
CA ASP A 41 18.29 3.34 -17.81
C ASP A 41 19.63 3.82 -17.25
N LYS A 42 19.72 3.79 -15.92
CA LYS A 42 20.91 4.21 -15.18
C LYS A 42 22.09 3.26 -15.28
N THR A 43 21.93 2.17 -16.03
CA THR A 43 22.99 1.21 -16.31
C THR A 43 23.71 1.48 -17.63
N CYS A 44 23.31 2.49 -18.42
CA CYS A 44 24.09 2.89 -19.59
C CYS A 44 25.40 3.60 -19.17
N ASP A 45 26.48 3.36 -19.92
CA ASP A 45 27.80 3.94 -19.66
C ASP A 45 27.80 5.48 -19.68
N SER A 46 26.78 6.08 -20.29
CA SER A 46 26.54 7.52 -20.35
C SER A 46 25.72 8.10 -19.19
N CYS A 47 25.20 7.28 -18.26
CA CYS A 47 24.38 7.81 -17.16
C CYS A 47 25.26 8.46 -16.08
N PRO A 48 25.05 9.74 -15.73
CA PRO A 48 25.82 10.42 -14.67
C PRO A 48 25.54 9.88 -13.25
N ASN A 49 24.62 8.91 -13.10
CA ASN A 49 24.10 8.42 -11.82
C ASN A 49 24.38 6.91 -11.60
N GLN A 50 25.62 6.47 -11.81
CA GLN A 50 26.02 5.06 -11.62
C GLN A 50 26.12 4.60 -10.16
N THR A 51 26.03 5.53 -9.18
CA THR A 51 26.10 5.24 -7.75
C THR A 51 24.71 5.08 -7.15
N THR A 52 24.60 4.63 -5.90
CA THR A 52 23.33 4.53 -5.17
C THR A 52 22.78 5.90 -4.78
N CYS A 53 21.47 5.97 -4.53
CA CYS A 53 20.83 7.23 -4.17
C CYS A 53 21.22 7.62 -2.74
N PRO A 54 21.37 8.93 -2.42
CA PRO A 54 21.48 9.36 -1.04
C PRO A 54 20.38 8.71 -0.20
N ARG A 55 20.73 8.35 1.03
CA ARG A 55 19.75 7.77 1.94
C ARG A 55 18.57 8.72 2.10
N SER A 56 17.37 8.15 2.03
CA SER A 56 16.08 8.80 2.23
C SER A 56 15.70 9.99 1.33
N ARG A 57 16.50 10.35 0.31
CA ARG A 57 16.12 11.37 -0.69
C ARG A 57 16.65 11.09 -2.09
N THR A 58 16.08 11.70 -3.12
CA THR A 58 16.60 11.69 -4.50
C THR A 58 17.97 12.37 -4.60
N ARG A 59 18.74 12.05 -5.66
CA ARG A 59 20.01 12.75 -5.98
C ARG A 59 19.76 14.18 -6.43
N HIS A 60 18.75 14.36 -7.27
CA HIS A 60 18.32 15.67 -7.70
C HIS A 60 17.62 16.38 -6.54
N VAL A 61 17.99 17.64 -6.35
CA VAL A 61 17.31 18.59 -5.49
C VAL A 61 16.64 19.59 -6.42
N SER A 62 15.33 19.79 -6.25
CA SER A 62 14.57 20.63 -7.18
C SER A 62 14.43 22.06 -6.70
N VAL A 63 14.87 22.37 -5.48
CA VAL A 63 14.74 23.70 -4.87
C VAL A 63 15.30 24.78 -5.79
N LYS A 64 14.61 25.91 -5.85
CA LYS A 64 15.08 27.08 -6.60
C LYS A 64 16.24 27.77 -5.86
N ASP A 65 16.92 28.66 -6.57
CA ASP A 65 18.01 29.48 -6.01
C ASP A 65 17.57 30.33 -4.80
N ASP A 66 16.28 30.71 -4.74
CA ASP A 66 15.69 31.45 -3.63
C ASP A 66 15.28 30.57 -2.42
N GLY A 67 15.55 29.26 -2.48
CA GLY A 67 15.22 28.30 -1.42
C GLY A 67 13.76 27.84 -1.40
N THR A 68 12.95 28.17 -2.42
CA THR A 68 11.53 27.82 -2.48
C THR A 68 11.21 26.72 -3.48
N TYR A 69 10.06 26.06 -3.30
CA TYR A 69 9.46 25.15 -4.27
C TYR A 69 8.23 25.77 -4.93
N ASP A 70 7.94 25.39 -6.18
CA ASP A 70 6.64 25.73 -6.78
C ASP A 70 5.53 24.92 -6.13
N VAL A 71 5.72 23.59 -5.99
CA VAL A 71 4.71 22.68 -5.44
C VAL A 71 5.34 21.70 -4.46
N VAL A 72 4.74 21.57 -3.27
CA VAL A 72 5.00 20.47 -2.33
C VAL A 72 3.81 19.51 -2.35
N ILE A 73 4.08 18.22 -2.56
CA ILE A 73 3.10 17.14 -2.52
C ILE A 73 3.31 16.36 -1.22
N VAL A 74 2.27 16.24 -0.41
CA VAL A 74 2.32 15.49 0.84
C VAL A 74 1.68 14.12 0.61
N GLY A 75 2.49 13.06 0.63
CA GLY A 75 2.08 11.66 0.47
C GLY A 75 2.58 11.01 -0.83
N GLY A 76 3.36 9.92 -0.70
CA GLY A 76 3.96 9.16 -1.81
C GLY A 76 3.15 7.92 -2.21
N GLY A 77 1.83 7.95 -2.06
CA GLY A 77 0.93 6.90 -2.59
C GLY A 77 0.75 6.98 -4.11
N CYS A 78 -0.07 6.10 -4.69
CA CYS A 78 -0.39 6.13 -6.12
C CYS A 78 -0.93 7.49 -6.62
N VAL A 79 -1.72 8.19 -5.81
CA VAL A 79 -2.24 9.52 -6.13
C VAL A 79 -1.12 10.56 -6.18
N GLY A 80 -0.33 10.69 -5.10
CA GLY A 80 0.78 11.65 -5.04
C GLY A 80 1.87 11.38 -6.07
N ALA A 81 2.21 10.11 -6.32
CA ALA A 81 3.15 9.72 -7.38
C ALA A 81 2.62 10.07 -8.78
N SER A 82 1.32 9.90 -9.01
CA SER A 82 0.69 10.30 -10.29
C SER A 82 0.71 11.82 -10.49
N ILE A 83 0.42 12.58 -9.43
CA ILE A 83 0.47 14.05 -9.44
C ILE A 83 1.90 14.54 -9.70
N ALA A 84 2.89 13.97 -9.01
CA ALA A 84 4.30 14.31 -9.21
C ALA A 84 4.73 14.11 -10.66
N ARG A 85 4.41 12.95 -11.25
CA ARG A 85 4.71 12.67 -12.65
C ARG A 85 4.02 13.65 -13.60
N GLU A 86 2.73 13.93 -13.40
CA GLU A 86 1.99 14.86 -14.26
C GLU A 86 2.56 16.28 -14.19
N LEU A 87 2.99 16.74 -13.01
CA LEU A 87 3.62 18.05 -12.83
C LEU A 87 4.99 18.14 -13.53
N THR A 88 5.77 17.06 -13.60
CA THR A 88 7.09 17.07 -14.27
C THR A 88 7.04 17.26 -15.79
N LYS A 89 5.83 17.23 -16.38
CA LYS A 89 5.60 17.66 -17.77
C LYS A 89 5.72 19.18 -17.95
N TYR A 90 5.94 19.94 -16.88
CA TYR A 90 6.11 21.38 -16.84
C TYR A 90 7.42 21.74 -16.13
N ASN A 91 8.00 22.91 -16.45
CA ASN A 91 9.24 23.39 -15.83
C ASN A 91 8.96 23.93 -14.42
N LEU A 92 8.92 23.03 -13.44
CA LEU A 92 8.53 23.28 -12.05
C LEU A 92 9.58 22.75 -11.07
N SER A 93 9.75 23.45 -9.96
CA SER A 93 10.39 22.90 -8.76
C SER A 93 9.37 22.13 -7.92
N ILE A 94 9.49 20.80 -7.86
CA ILE A 94 8.50 19.89 -7.24
C ILE A 94 9.17 19.06 -6.15
N LEU A 95 8.60 19.11 -4.94
CA LEU A 95 9.01 18.23 -3.84
C LEU A 95 7.86 17.30 -3.44
N LEU A 96 8.13 15.99 -3.37
CA LEU A 96 7.24 15.00 -2.79
C LEU A 96 7.79 14.53 -1.43
N LEU A 97 6.98 14.71 -0.38
CA LEU A 97 7.27 14.27 0.98
C LEU A 97 6.49 12.99 1.31
N GLU A 98 7.18 11.98 1.80
CA GLU A 98 6.60 10.71 2.24
C GLU A 98 7.06 10.42 3.67
N SER A 99 6.13 10.15 4.57
CA SER A 99 6.38 9.87 5.99
C SER A 99 7.01 8.50 6.21
N ALA A 100 6.79 7.53 5.33
CA ALA A 100 7.30 6.17 5.50
C ALA A 100 8.72 5.97 4.93
N ASP A 101 9.25 4.75 5.07
CA ASP A 101 10.60 4.33 4.65
C ASP A 101 10.77 4.05 3.16
N ASP A 102 9.69 4.17 2.37
CA ASP A 102 9.67 4.11 0.91
C ASP A 102 8.36 4.77 0.46
N VAL A 103 8.23 5.07 -0.83
CA VAL A 103 6.92 5.41 -1.40
C VAL A 103 5.96 4.22 -1.29
N THR A 104 4.66 4.45 -1.48
CA THR A 104 3.57 3.45 -1.53
C THR A 104 3.18 2.80 -0.20
N GLN A 105 3.77 3.24 0.91
CA GLN A 105 3.68 2.49 2.17
C GLN A 105 2.32 2.55 2.84
N GLY A 106 1.45 3.52 2.54
CA GLY A 106 0.08 3.58 3.05
C GLY A 106 -0.89 2.62 2.33
N ALA A 107 -2.13 3.05 2.08
CA ALA A 107 -3.18 2.25 1.44
C ALA A 107 -2.78 1.63 0.08
N THR A 108 -1.83 2.25 -0.63
CA THR A 108 -1.37 1.79 -1.95
C THR A 108 -0.77 0.39 -1.88
N LYS A 109 -0.03 -0.01 -0.82
CA LYS A 109 0.54 -1.37 -0.75
C LYS A 109 -0.47 -2.46 -0.42
N GLY A 110 -1.61 -2.09 0.18
CA GLY A 110 -2.59 -3.02 0.75
C GLY A 110 -3.92 -2.98 -0.01
N ASN A 111 -3.95 -3.39 -1.27
CA ASN A 111 -5.20 -3.55 -2.00
C ASN A 111 -5.08 -4.64 -3.07
N SER A 112 -6.20 -4.98 -3.71
CA SER A 112 -6.29 -6.02 -4.73
C SER A 112 -5.62 -5.66 -6.06
N GLY A 113 -5.23 -4.41 -6.31
CA GLY A 113 -4.58 -4.03 -7.57
C GLY A 113 -5.48 -4.02 -8.79
N ILE A 114 -6.79 -3.82 -8.58
CA ILE A 114 -7.77 -3.75 -9.66
C ILE A 114 -7.82 -2.34 -10.22
N VAL A 115 -7.64 -2.24 -11.53
CA VAL A 115 -7.97 -1.05 -12.33
C VAL A 115 -9.44 -1.18 -12.72
N HIS A 116 -10.34 -0.78 -11.84
CA HIS A 116 -11.78 -0.88 -12.07
C HIS A 116 -12.23 -0.04 -13.26
N ALA A 117 -13.24 -0.51 -14.00
CA ALA A 117 -13.88 0.24 -15.07
C ALA A 117 -14.95 1.25 -14.58
N GLY A 118 -15.35 1.20 -13.31
CA GLY A 118 -16.26 2.21 -12.70
C GLY A 118 -17.76 1.98 -12.91
N PHE A 119 -18.18 0.79 -13.33
CA PHE A 119 -19.61 0.50 -13.57
C PHE A 119 -20.46 0.44 -12.30
N ASP A 120 -19.86 0.25 -11.12
CA ASP A 120 -20.57 0.25 -9.84
C ASP A 120 -20.60 1.64 -9.17
N ASP A 121 -19.82 2.61 -9.65
CA ASP A 121 -19.74 3.92 -9.01
C ASP A 121 -21.05 4.70 -9.17
N LYS A 122 -21.49 5.40 -8.12
CA LYS A 122 -22.73 6.19 -8.17
C LYS A 122 -22.65 7.28 -9.26
N PRO A 123 -23.57 7.35 -10.23
CA PRO A 123 -23.53 8.38 -11.26
C PRO A 123 -23.57 9.79 -10.66
N GLY A 124 -22.80 10.71 -11.24
CA GLY A 124 -22.64 12.09 -10.75
C GLY A 124 -21.69 12.26 -9.56
N SER A 125 -21.16 11.17 -9.00
CA SER A 125 -20.11 11.23 -7.97
C SER A 125 -18.76 11.67 -8.56
N VAL A 126 -17.92 12.27 -7.71
CA VAL A 126 -16.53 12.61 -8.00
C VAL A 126 -15.74 11.36 -8.40
N ARG A 127 -15.95 10.23 -7.71
CA ARG A 127 -15.32 8.95 -8.10
C ARG A 127 -15.70 8.52 -9.52
N ALA A 128 -16.98 8.60 -9.90
CA ALA A 128 -17.44 8.21 -11.23
C ALA A 128 -16.84 9.12 -12.32
N LYS A 129 -16.63 10.41 -12.00
CA LYS A 129 -16.00 11.38 -12.91
C LYS A 129 -14.58 10.99 -13.32
N TYR A 130 -13.78 10.42 -12.43
CA TYR A 130 -12.35 10.16 -12.68
C TYR A 130 -11.99 8.69 -12.85
N CYS A 131 -12.81 7.75 -12.34
CA CYS A 131 -12.53 6.31 -12.41
C CYS A 131 -12.40 5.80 -13.85
N TRP A 132 -13.41 6.05 -14.70
CA TRP A 132 -13.39 5.59 -16.09
C TRP A 132 -12.28 6.25 -16.92
N PRO A 133 -12.12 7.59 -16.94
CA PRO A 133 -11.01 8.21 -17.66
C PRO A 133 -9.63 7.73 -17.20
N GLY A 134 -9.43 7.56 -15.89
CA GLY A 134 -8.17 7.06 -15.33
C GLY A 134 -7.88 5.62 -15.73
N ASN A 135 -8.88 4.75 -15.71
CA ASN A 135 -8.77 3.35 -16.17
C ASN A 135 -8.25 3.26 -17.61
N GLN A 136 -8.71 4.15 -18.49
CA GLN A 136 -8.30 4.15 -19.90
C GLN A 136 -6.83 4.56 -20.13
N MET A 137 -6.17 5.16 -19.14
CA MET A 137 -4.78 5.60 -19.25
C MET A 137 -3.76 4.48 -18.95
N PHE A 138 -4.18 3.38 -18.32
CA PHE A 138 -3.23 2.38 -17.80
C PHE A 138 -2.46 1.61 -18.87
N ALA A 139 -3.06 1.34 -20.03
CA ALA A 139 -2.35 0.67 -21.12
C ALA A 139 -1.16 1.50 -21.59
N GLN A 140 -1.39 2.77 -21.95
CA GLN A 140 -0.32 3.67 -22.36
C GLN A 140 0.72 3.87 -21.24
N LEU A 141 0.28 4.04 -20.00
CA LEU A 141 1.20 4.19 -18.87
C LEU A 141 2.10 2.95 -18.70
N ASP A 142 1.59 1.75 -18.93
CA ASP A 142 2.38 0.52 -18.84
C ASP A 142 3.35 0.37 -20.02
N GLU A 143 2.98 0.81 -21.23
CA GLU A 143 3.93 0.89 -22.36
C GLU A 143 5.09 1.86 -22.08
N GLU A 144 4.80 2.96 -21.38
CA GLU A 144 5.80 3.95 -20.98
C GLU A 144 6.66 3.44 -19.82
N LEU A 145 6.07 2.79 -18.82
CA LEU A 145 6.69 2.59 -17.51
C LEU A 145 7.04 1.15 -17.13
N HIS A 146 6.49 0.17 -17.87
CA HIS A 146 6.74 -1.26 -17.73
C HIS A 146 6.56 -1.77 -16.29
N PHE A 147 5.44 -1.42 -15.65
CA PHE A 147 5.10 -1.89 -14.30
C PHE A 147 4.24 -3.17 -14.30
N GLY A 148 3.85 -3.63 -15.49
CA GLY A 148 2.99 -4.77 -15.69
C GLY A 148 1.53 -4.42 -15.44
N TYR A 149 0.78 -4.26 -16.52
CA TYR A 149 -0.66 -4.14 -16.51
C TYR A 149 -1.29 -5.23 -17.36
N GLN A 150 -2.23 -5.98 -16.78
CA GLN A 150 -2.97 -7.01 -17.51
C GLN A 150 -4.44 -6.58 -17.61
N LYS A 151 -4.93 -6.45 -18.85
CA LYS A 151 -6.34 -6.12 -19.14
C LYS A 151 -7.17 -7.40 -19.24
N ASN A 152 -7.36 -8.08 -18.11
CA ASN A 152 -8.04 -9.36 -18.03
C ASN A 152 -9.56 -9.27 -17.85
N GLY A 153 -10.12 -8.10 -17.59
CA GLY A 153 -11.54 -7.91 -17.35
C GLY A 153 -12.03 -8.42 -15.99
N SER A 154 -13.31 -8.15 -15.71
CA SER A 154 -13.98 -8.58 -14.48
C SER A 154 -15.38 -9.12 -14.75
N LEU A 155 -15.85 -10.01 -13.87
CA LEU A 155 -17.19 -10.60 -13.86
C LEU A 155 -17.89 -10.34 -12.52
N VAL A 156 -19.13 -9.86 -12.57
CA VAL A 156 -20.05 -9.90 -11.41
C VAL A 156 -20.98 -11.07 -11.61
N LEU A 157 -20.86 -12.09 -10.76
CA LEU A 157 -21.57 -13.36 -10.90
C LEU A 157 -22.94 -13.29 -10.22
N ALA A 158 -23.98 -13.68 -10.95
CA ALA A 158 -25.33 -13.88 -10.44
C ALA A 158 -25.69 -15.37 -10.43
N LYS A 159 -26.19 -15.84 -9.29
CA LYS A 159 -26.63 -17.21 -9.03
C LYS A 159 -28.15 -17.32 -8.90
N THR A 160 -28.84 -16.21 -8.60
CA THR A 160 -30.31 -16.15 -8.50
C THR A 160 -30.93 -15.23 -9.55
N LYS A 161 -32.24 -15.37 -9.77
CA LYS A 161 -32.99 -14.48 -10.68
C LYS A 161 -32.99 -13.04 -10.18
N GLU A 162 -32.93 -12.84 -8.87
CA GLU A 162 -32.87 -11.55 -8.21
C GLU A 162 -31.50 -10.89 -8.44
N GLU A 163 -30.41 -11.64 -8.23
CA GLU A 163 -29.05 -11.19 -8.52
C GLU A 163 -28.87 -10.85 -10.00
N ARG A 164 -29.51 -11.61 -10.89
CA ARG A 164 -29.52 -11.32 -12.34
C ARG A 164 -30.16 -9.97 -12.67
N LYS A 165 -31.18 -9.53 -11.93
CA LYS A 165 -31.76 -8.18 -12.12
C LYS A 165 -30.78 -7.09 -11.70
N VAL A 166 -30.00 -7.33 -10.63
CA VAL A 166 -28.95 -6.39 -10.19
C VAL A 166 -27.90 -6.15 -11.29
N LEU A 167 -27.64 -7.14 -12.15
CA LEU A 167 -26.74 -6.96 -13.28
C LEU A 167 -27.24 -5.92 -14.30
N ASP A 168 -28.56 -5.82 -14.51
CA ASP A 168 -29.15 -4.81 -15.40
C ASP A 168 -28.94 -3.40 -14.83
N ASP A 169 -29.13 -3.24 -13.52
CA ASP A 169 -28.90 -1.97 -12.80
C ASP A 169 -27.44 -1.53 -12.88
N LEU A 170 -26.50 -2.47 -12.69
CA LEU A 170 -25.07 -2.21 -12.81
C LEU A 170 -24.66 -1.87 -14.24
N MET A 171 -25.24 -2.55 -15.24
CA MET A 171 -24.98 -2.25 -16.65
C MET A 171 -25.44 -0.83 -16.99
N GLU A 172 -26.65 -0.45 -16.57
CA GLU A 172 -27.20 0.89 -16.80
C GLU A 172 -26.41 1.98 -16.05
N ARG A 173 -26.02 1.70 -14.81
CA ARG A 173 -25.13 2.58 -14.05
C ARG A 173 -23.80 2.80 -14.77
N GLY A 174 -23.17 1.73 -15.25
CA GLY A 174 -21.94 1.82 -16.01
C GLY A 174 -22.09 2.62 -17.30
N ARG A 175 -23.20 2.46 -18.04
CA ARG A 175 -23.50 3.28 -19.22
C ARG A 175 -23.60 4.77 -18.88
N LYS A 176 -24.28 5.12 -17.78
CA LYS A 176 -24.35 6.52 -17.30
C LYS A 176 -22.99 7.09 -16.92
N ASN A 177 -22.08 6.25 -16.43
CA ASN A 177 -20.70 6.64 -16.12
C ASN A 177 -19.78 6.67 -17.37
N GLY A 178 -20.30 6.35 -18.56
CA GLY A 178 -19.51 6.31 -19.80
C GLY A 178 -18.70 5.03 -20.01
N VAL A 179 -18.90 4.00 -19.15
CA VAL A 179 -18.22 2.70 -19.28
C VAL A 179 -18.69 2.01 -20.54
N GLN A 180 -17.72 1.66 -21.38
CA GLN A 180 -17.97 1.01 -22.66
C GLN A 180 -17.88 -0.51 -22.55
N ARG A 181 -18.45 -1.21 -23.55
CA ARG A 181 -18.28 -2.67 -23.78
C ARG A 181 -18.77 -3.60 -22.66
N LEU A 182 -19.56 -3.09 -21.72
CA LEU A 182 -20.28 -3.92 -20.75
C LEU A 182 -21.25 -4.85 -21.47
N LYS A 183 -21.25 -6.12 -21.09
CA LYS A 183 -22.20 -7.13 -21.59
C LYS A 183 -22.64 -8.05 -20.47
N ILE A 184 -23.90 -8.48 -20.52
CA ILE A 184 -24.38 -9.57 -19.67
C ILE A 184 -24.18 -10.88 -20.46
N LEU A 185 -23.56 -11.85 -19.79
CA LEU A 185 -23.38 -13.22 -20.25
C LEU A 185 -24.39 -14.10 -19.54
N GLU A 186 -25.01 -15.03 -20.28
CA GLU A 186 -26.07 -15.90 -19.78
C GLU A 186 -25.62 -17.36 -19.80
N GLY A 187 -25.99 -18.11 -18.75
CA GLY A 187 -25.80 -19.55 -18.63
C GLY A 187 -24.41 -20.04 -19.06
N LYS A 188 -24.38 -20.93 -20.05
CA LYS A 188 -23.15 -21.60 -20.52
C LYS A 188 -22.04 -20.65 -20.96
N SER A 189 -22.38 -19.47 -21.49
CA SER A 189 -21.39 -18.49 -21.97
C SER A 189 -20.50 -17.93 -20.86
N VAL A 190 -20.94 -17.97 -19.60
CA VAL A 190 -20.10 -17.60 -18.45
C VAL A 190 -18.97 -18.61 -18.29
N PHE A 191 -19.29 -19.91 -18.30
CA PHE A 191 -18.34 -20.99 -18.08
C PHE A 191 -17.35 -21.19 -19.24
N GLU A 192 -17.69 -20.73 -20.45
CA GLU A 192 -16.76 -20.71 -21.59
C GLU A 192 -15.53 -19.82 -21.30
N ILE A 193 -15.75 -18.69 -20.63
CA ILE A 193 -14.66 -17.75 -20.30
C ILE A 193 -14.12 -17.97 -18.88
N GLU A 194 -14.95 -18.44 -17.95
CA GLU A 194 -14.59 -18.67 -16.55
C GLU A 194 -15.06 -20.06 -16.07
N PRO A 195 -14.35 -21.14 -16.43
CA PRO A 195 -14.81 -22.51 -16.22
C PRO A 195 -14.79 -22.98 -14.75
N PHE A 196 -14.12 -22.27 -13.85
CA PHE A 196 -13.95 -22.64 -12.44
C PHE A 196 -14.78 -21.76 -11.48
N CYS A 197 -15.61 -20.85 -12.00
CA CYS A 197 -16.55 -20.13 -11.15
C CYS A 197 -17.65 -21.07 -10.62
N ASN A 198 -18.38 -20.61 -9.60
CA ASN A 198 -19.42 -21.40 -8.96
C ASN A 198 -20.41 -21.99 -9.99
N PRO A 199 -20.68 -23.32 -9.96
CA PRO A 199 -21.57 -23.96 -10.93
C PRO A 199 -23.03 -23.49 -10.83
N ASN A 200 -23.42 -22.86 -9.72
CA ASN A 200 -24.75 -22.25 -9.56
C ASN A 200 -24.89 -20.90 -10.27
N THR A 201 -23.84 -20.36 -10.89
CA THR A 201 -23.91 -19.11 -11.65
C THR A 201 -24.84 -19.25 -12.86
N ILE A 202 -25.85 -18.40 -12.93
CA ILE A 202 -26.81 -18.36 -14.03
C ILE A 202 -26.52 -17.26 -15.05
N ALA A 203 -25.78 -16.22 -14.64
CA ALA A 203 -25.39 -15.09 -15.49
C ALA A 203 -24.22 -14.30 -14.91
N ALA A 204 -23.59 -13.44 -15.72
CA ALA A 204 -22.56 -12.53 -15.24
C ALA A 204 -22.53 -11.19 -15.99
N LEU A 205 -22.31 -10.08 -15.29
CA LEU A 205 -21.95 -8.81 -15.94
C LEU A 205 -20.46 -8.82 -16.22
N HIS A 206 -20.09 -8.77 -17.50
CA HIS A 206 -18.71 -8.75 -17.96
C HIS A 206 -18.26 -7.34 -18.35
N SER A 207 -17.17 -6.92 -17.71
CA SER A 207 -16.46 -5.67 -18.02
C SER A 207 -15.06 -5.98 -18.56
N PRO A 208 -14.86 -5.93 -19.89
CA PRO A 208 -13.56 -6.22 -20.51
C PRO A 208 -12.53 -5.11 -20.31
N ASP A 209 -12.95 -3.95 -19.81
CA ASP A 209 -12.08 -2.79 -19.57
C ASP A 209 -11.45 -2.77 -18.18
N ALA A 210 -11.93 -3.62 -17.27
CA ALA A 210 -11.21 -3.84 -16.03
C ALA A 210 -9.86 -4.51 -16.30
N GLY A 211 -8.90 -4.25 -15.43
CA GLY A 211 -7.63 -4.95 -15.44
C GLY A 211 -7.05 -5.06 -14.04
N ASN A 212 -5.88 -5.66 -13.95
CA ASN A 212 -5.14 -5.80 -12.71
C ASN A 212 -3.65 -5.48 -12.91
N LEU A 213 -3.00 -5.12 -11.81
CA LEU A 213 -1.57 -4.83 -11.71
C LEU A 213 -1.12 -5.03 -10.27
N ILE A 214 0.16 -4.79 -9.99
CA ILE A 214 0.65 -4.69 -8.61
C ILE A 214 0.75 -3.21 -8.19
N PRO A 215 -0.06 -2.76 -7.21
CA PRO A 215 -0.22 -1.34 -6.89
C PRO A 215 1.07 -0.59 -6.57
N TYR A 216 1.97 -1.23 -5.81
CA TYR A 216 3.23 -0.61 -5.43
C TYR A 216 4.23 -0.61 -6.59
N GLU A 217 4.18 -1.57 -7.51
CA GLU A 217 5.00 -1.54 -8.73
C GLU A 217 4.58 -0.36 -9.63
N PHE A 218 3.28 -0.15 -9.82
CA PHE A 218 2.73 1.03 -10.50
C PHE A 218 3.17 2.35 -9.84
N ALA A 219 2.91 2.52 -8.55
CA ALA A 219 3.19 3.79 -7.88
C ALA A 219 4.69 4.06 -7.73
N ILE A 220 5.53 3.03 -7.56
CA ILE A 220 7.00 3.17 -7.63
C ILE A 220 7.43 3.62 -9.02
N ALA A 221 6.89 3.02 -10.09
CA ALA A 221 7.26 3.41 -11.46
C ALA A 221 6.87 4.86 -11.77
N MET A 222 5.70 5.32 -11.30
CA MET A 222 5.26 6.72 -11.41
C MET A 222 6.21 7.67 -10.66
N ALA A 223 6.53 7.36 -9.40
CA ALA A 223 7.41 8.20 -8.58
C ALA A 223 8.86 8.21 -9.09
N GLU A 224 9.36 7.06 -9.57
CA GLU A 224 10.69 6.94 -10.16
C GLU A 224 10.80 7.77 -11.44
N ASN A 225 9.80 7.69 -12.33
CA ASN A 225 9.78 8.50 -13.54
C ASN A 225 9.60 9.99 -13.25
N ALA A 226 8.84 10.38 -12.22
CA ALA A 226 8.79 11.76 -11.77
C ALA A 226 10.18 12.25 -11.33
N ALA A 227 10.90 11.45 -10.55
CA ALA A 227 12.26 11.78 -10.11
C ALA A 227 13.27 11.82 -11.28
N ASP A 228 13.15 10.92 -12.26
CA ASP A 228 13.95 10.95 -13.49
C ASP A 228 13.71 12.23 -14.32
N ASN A 229 12.53 12.85 -14.18
CA ASN A 229 12.15 14.10 -14.83
C ASN A 229 12.32 15.35 -13.95
N GLY A 230 13.04 15.23 -12.83
CA GLY A 230 13.45 16.38 -12.00
C GLY A 230 12.57 16.67 -10.78
N ALA A 231 11.63 15.80 -10.41
CA ALA A 231 11.01 15.91 -9.10
C ALA A 231 11.98 15.48 -7.98
N GLU A 232 11.96 16.19 -6.86
CA GLU A 232 12.64 15.75 -5.65
C GLU A 232 11.71 14.88 -4.80
N VAL A 233 12.21 13.76 -4.28
CA VAL A 233 11.46 12.88 -3.38
C VAL A 233 12.23 12.72 -2.08
N ARG A 234 11.57 12.96 -0.94
CA ARG A 234 12.12 12.72 0.40
C ARG A 234 11.20 11.78 1.17
N ILE A 235 11.70 10.59 1.47
CA ILE A 235 11.02 9.61 2.33
C ILE A 235 11.44 9.84 3.79
N ARG A 236 10.71 9.26 4.74
CA ARG A 236 10.89 9.46 6.19
C ARG A 236 10.72 10.92 6.63
N ARG A 237 9.91 11.71 5.92
CA ARG A 237 9.56 13.10 6.25
C ARG A 237 8.10 13.17 6.66
N THR A 238 7.86 13.29 7.96
CA THR A 238 6.51 13.49 8.50
C THR A 238 6.24 14.98 8.56
N VAL A 239 5.29 15.48 7.75
CA VAL A 239 4.84 16.87 7.87
C VAL A 239 4.13 17.03 9.22
N SER A 240 4.61 17.97 10.04
CA SER A 240 4.12 18.21 11.40
C SER A 240 3.48 19.58 11.59
N ALA A 241 3.79 20.56 10.73
CA ALA A 241 3.10 21.84 10.68
C ALA A 241 3.11 22.45 9.28
N ILE A 242 2.09 23.26 8.98
CA ILE A 242 1.99 24.07 7.76
C ILE A 242 1.52 25.46 8.16
N GLU A 243 2.33 26.47 7.87
CA GLU A 243 2.00 27.86 8.15
C GLU A 243 1.82 28.62 6.84
N ALA A 244 0.71 29.35 6.70
CA ALA A 244 0.52 30.24 5.57
C ALA A 244 1.44 31.46 5.70
N THR A 245 1.97 31.92 4.57
CA THR A 245 2.81 33.12 4.46
C THR A 245 2.30 33.99 3.32
N ASP A 246 2.75 35.24 3.23
CA ASP A 246 2.36 36.14 2.13
C ASP A 246 2.71 35.58 0.72
N ALA A 247 3.72 34.72 0.64
CA ALA A 247 4.23 34.16 -0.61
C ALA A 247 3.81 32.69 -0.86
N GLY A 248 3.04 32.08 0.04
CA GLY A 248 2.66 30.66 -0.03
C GLY A 248 2.62 30.02 1.36
N PHE A 249 3.50 29.03 1.60
CA PHE A 249 3.53 28.24 2.82
C PHE A 249 4.96 27.98 3.31
N GLU A 250 5.13 27.89 4.62
CA GLU A 250 6.26 27.22 5.26
C GLU A 250 5.78 25.87 5.85
N VAL A 251 6.38 24.78 5.40
CA VAL A 251 6.08 23.41 5.81
C VAL A 251 7.18 22.92 6.73
N THR A 252 6.81 22.48 7.93
CA THR A 252 7.72 21.82 8.87
C THR A 252 7.60 20.31 8.71
N ALA A 253 8.72 19.63 8.49
CA ALA A 253 8.77 18.18 8.32
C ALA A 253 9.84 17.55 9.22
N ASP A 254 9.43 16.57 10.02
CA ASP A 254 10.32 15.80 10.89
C ASP A 254 10.93 14.64 10.10
N HIS A 255 12.26 14.62 10.04
CA HIS A 255 13.03 13.54 9.43
C HIS A 255 13.35 12.49 10.48
N TRP A 256 12.89 11.26 10.25
CA TRP A 256 13.24 10.13 11.10
C TRP A 256 14.16 9.12 10.41
N GLU A 257 14.92 8.40 11.21
CA GLU A 257 15.77 7.28 10.77
C GLU A 257 15.64 6.09 11.74
N PRO A 258 15.83 4.84 11.30
CA PRO A 258 15.94 3.70 12.20
C PRO A 258 17.00 3.96 13.29
N LYS A 259 16.67 3.67 14.56
CA LYS A 259 17.56 3.95 15.70
C LYS A 259 18.95 3.34 15.57
N SER A 260 19.06 2.17 14.94
CA SER A 260 20.36 1.52 14.67
C SER A 260 21.28 2.38 13.80
N TYR A 261 20.71 3.05 12.79
CA TYR A 261 21.42 3.94 11.89
C TYR A 261 21.68 5.31 12.53
N ALA A 262 20.72 5.85 13.28
CA ALA A 262 20.92 7.12 13.99
C ALA A 262 22.13 7.07 14.94
N LYS A 263 22.31 5.94 15.65
CA LYS A 263 23.45 5.71 16.56
C LYS A 263 24.81 5.68 15.85
N THR A 264 24.88 5.15 14.62
CA THR A 264 26.15 5.05 13.88
C THR A 264 26.57 6.39 13.29
N MET A 265 25.61 7.22 12.85
CA MET A 265 25.90 8.49 12.19
C MET A 265 26.06 9.68 13.14
N HIS A 266 25.36 9.69 14.27
CA HIS A 266 25.32 10.85 15.18
C HIS A 266 26.06 10.63 16.50
N GLY A 267 26.80 9.53 16.64
CA GLY A 267 27.39 9.13 17.93
C GLY A 267 26.32 8.75 18.96
N SER A 268 26.73 8.44 20.19
CA SER A 268 25.83 8.01 21.27
C SER A 268 24.81 9.08 21.73
N GLU A 269 24.81 10.26 21.12
CA GLU A 269 23.97 11.42 21.45
C GLU A 269 23.05 11.82 20.28
N ALA A 270 22.48 10.85 19.56
CA ALA A 270 21.21 11.13 18.88
C ALA A 270 20.21 11.49 19.98
N THR A 271 20.02 12.79 20.24
CA THR A 271 19.02 13.31 21.15
C THR A 271 17.67 12.81 20.64
N VAL A 272 17.16 11.76 21.29
CA VAL A 272 15.74 11.49 21.29
C VAL A 272 15.15 12.78 21.87
N PRO A 273 14.38 13.58 21.11
CA PRO A 273 13.49 14.52 21.76
C PRO A 273 12.63 13.62 22.63
N GLU A 274 12.79 13.69 23.96
CA GLU A 274 11.76 13.12 24.82
C GLU A 274 10.46 13.73 24.31
N PRO A 275 9.42 12.93 24.02
CA PRO A 275 8.13 13.52 23.78
C PRO A 275 7.90 14.46 24.96
N GLU A 276 7.64 15.74 24.70
CA GLU A 276 6.95 16.54 25.69
C GLU A 276 5.66 15.78 25.96
N VAL A 277 5.71 14.95 26.99
CA VAL A 277 4.53 14.46 27.66
C VAL A 277 3.98 15.73 28.26
N ASN A 278 3.14 16.41 27.47
CA ASN A 278 2.15 17.29 28.04
C ASN A 278 1.36 16.37 28.95
N ASP A 279 1.66 16.44 30.24
CA ASP A 279 1.22 15.54 31.29
C ASP A 279 -0.25 15.84 31.62
N SER A 280 -1.10 15.83 30.58
CA SER A 280 -2.54 16.01 30.67
C SER A 280 -3.26 14.67 30.74
N LYS A 281 -2.55 13.58 31.10
CA LYS A 281 -3.15 12.28 31.46
C LYS A 281 -2.89 11.84 32.91
N ALA A 282 -2.39 12.74 33.75
CA ALA A 282 -2.76 12.71 35.16
C ALA A 282 -4.06 13.51 35.28
N VAL A 283 -5.20 12.85 35.52
CA VAL A 283 -6.35 13.56 36.11
C VAL A 283 -5.86 14.00 37.49
N PRO A 284 -5.71 15.31 37.78
CA PRO A 284 -5.19 15.75 39.06
C PRO A 284 -6.03 15.14 40.18
N ALA A 285 -5.43 14.76 41.31
CA ALA A 285 -6.17 14.24 42.46
C ALA A 285 -7.34 15.17 42.87
N ALA A 286 -7.22 16.47 42.59
CA ALA A 286 -8.28 17.47 42.74
C ALA A 286 -9.50 17.27 41.80
N VAL A 287 -9.32 16.77 40.57
CA VAL A 287 -10.41 16.49 39.62
C VAL A 287 -11.12 15.17 39.96
N ILE A 288 -10.38 14.17 40.46
CA ILE A 288 -10.98 12.93 41.01
C ILE A 288 -11.79 13.24 42.27
N ALA A 289 -11.27 14.10 43.15
CA ALA A 289 -11.99 14.58 44.33
C ALA A 289 -13.23 15.43 43.96
N ALA A 290 -13.14 16.27 42.92
CA ALA A 290 -14.26 17.08 42.43
C ALA A 290 -15.37 16.22 41.79
N LEU A 291 -15.02 15.17 41.05
CA LEU A 291 -15.98 14.21 40.49
C LEU A 291 -16.67 13.39 41.59
N GLY A 292 -15.93 13.00 42.63
CA GLY A 292 -16.49 12.34 43.82
C GLY A 292 -17.47 13.25 44.59
N ALA A 293 -17.11 14.53 44.76
CA ALA A 293 -17.97 15.51 45.44
C ALA A 293 -19.23 15.87 44.62
N ALA A 294 -19.10 16.01 43.29
CA ALA A 294 -20.23 16.27 42.39
C ALA A 294 -21.18 15.07 42.29
N GLY A 295 -20.65 13.83 42.25
CA GLY A 295 -21.43 12.60 42.26
C GLY A 295 -22.21 12.39 43.57
N ALA A 296 -21.57 12.68 44.71
CA ALA A 296 -22.24 12.66 46.02
C ALA A 296 -23.33 13.75 46.13
N GLY A 297 -23.07 14.96 45.61
CA GLY A 297 -24.06 16.05 45.57
C GLY A 297 -25.29 15.73 44.71
N PHE A 298 -25.09 15.10 43.55
CA PHE A 298 -26.19 14.65 42.69
C PHE A 298 -27.01 13.53 43.34
N LEU A 299 -26.36 12.52 43.95
CA LEU A 299 -27.05 11.43 44.64
C LEU A 299 -27.85 11.93 45.86
N LYS A 300 -27.33 12.91 46.61
CA LYS A 300 -28.06 13.56 47.72
C LYS A 300 -29.27 14.39 47.27
N SER A 301 -29.31 14.84 46.01
CA SER A 301 -30.45 15.57 45.46
C SER A 301 -31.64 14.66 45.07
N GLN A 302 -31.45 13.33 45.11
CA GLN A 302 -32.48 12.35 44.78
C GLN A 302 -33.15 11.86 46.07
N PRO A 303 -34.50 11.88 46.19
CA PRO A 303 -35.22 11.60 47.43
C PRO A 303 -35.10 10.16 47.95
N GLN A 304 -34.48 9.26 47.17
CA GLN A 304 -34.31 7.84 47.47
C GLN A 304 -32.94 7.45 48.06
N PHE A 305 -32.01 8.40 48.26
CA PHE A 305 -30.68 8.11 48.81
C PHE A 305 -30.46 8.82 50.15
N THR A 306 -30.17 8.05 51.19
CA THR A 306 -29.71 8.58 52.49
C THR A 306 -28.23 8.97 52.42
N ASP A 307 -27.77 9.82 53.35
CA ASP A 307 -26.39 10.34 53.37
C ASP A 307 -25.32 9.23 53.40
N GLU A 308 -25.56 8.14 54.13
CA GLU A 308 -24.65 6.99 54.18
C GLU A 308 -24.66 6.19 52.86
N MET A 309 -25.83 6.05 52.21
CA MET A 309 -25.94 5.32 50.94
C MET A 309 -25.27 6.07 49.79
N ALA A 310 -25.39 7.40 49.75
CA ALA A 310 -24.74 8.24 48.73
C ALA A 310 -23.20 8.20 48.84
N MET A 311 -22.67 8.21 50.06
CA MET A 311 -21.22 8.07 50.31
C MET A 311 -20.70 6.67 49.94
N GLY A 312 -21.47 5.62 50.25
CA GLY A 312 -21.09 4.23 49.92
C GLY A 312 -21.02 3.96 48.41
N VAL A 313 -21.98 4.47 47.63
CA VAL A 313 -22.02 4.30 46.17
C VAL A 313 -20.89 5.09 45.49
N ALA A 314 -20.61 6.30 45.96
CA ALA A 314 -19.51 7.12 45.43
C ALA A 314 -18.13 6.48 45.71
N ALA A 315 -17.93 5.91 46.90
CA ALA A 315 -16.70 5.20 47.26
C ALA A 315 -16.52 3.91 46.44
N ALA A 316 -17.58 3.13 46.24
CA ALA A 316 -17.54 1.92 45.42
C ALA A 316 -17.23 2.22 43.94
N ALA A 317 -17.80 3.29 43.38
CA ALA A 317 -17.50 3.73 42.01
C ALA A 317 -16.03 4.19 41.86
N LEU A 318 -15.47 4.86 42.87
CA LEU A 318 -14.06 5.28 42.88
C LEU A 318 -13.11 4.07 42.93
N VAL A 319 -13.42 3.06 43.74
CA VAL A 319 -12.64 1.83 43.85
C VAL A 319 -12.71 1.01 42.55
N LEU A 320 -13.89 0.92 41.91
CA LEU A 320 -14.02 0.23 40.63
C LEU A 320 -13.20 0.90 39.52
N ALA A 321 -13.22 2.24 39.48
CA ALA A 321 -12.42 3.01 38.52
C ALA A 321 -10.91 2.81 38.74
N LEU A 322 -10.46 2.76 39.99
CA LEU A 322 -9.07 2.45 40.36
C LEU A 322 -8.65 1.02 39.99
N ILE A 323 -9.54 0.03 40.17
CA ILE A 323 -9.26 -1.37 39.81
C ILE A 323 -9.14 -1.53 38.29
N VAL A 324 -10.01 -0.89 37.50
CA VAL A 324 -9.92 -0.90 36.03
C VAL A 324 -8.63 -0.21 35.55
N PHE A 325 -8.23 0.87 36.22
CA PHE A 325 -6.99 1.58 35.89
C PHE A 325 -5.74 0.74 36.22
N LEU A 326 -5.70 0.10 37.39
CA LEU A 326 -4.57 -0.73 37.83
C LEU A 326 -4.46 -2.06 37.06
N SER A 327 -5.58 -2.65 36.65
CA SER A 327 -5.59 -3.90 35.85
C SER A 327 -5.15 -3.72 34.39
N SER A 328 -5.22 -2.50 33.86
CA SER A 328 -4.67 -2.16 32.53
C SER A 328 -3.14 -2.09 32.49
N SER A 329 -2.47 -2.15 33.65
CA SER A 329 -1.01 -1.99 33.80
C SER A 329 -0.25 -3.30 34.05
N ALA A 330 -0.94 -4.45 34.17
CA ALA A 330 -0.31 -5.74 34.47
C ALA A 330 -0.02 -6.54 33.19
N LYS A 331 1.25 -6.63 32.78
CA LYS A 331 1.71 -7.62 31.78
C LYS A 331 1.71 -9.03 32.41
N PRO A 332 1.28 -10.09 31.71
CA PRO A 332 1.42 -11.44 32.24
C PRO A 332 2.87 -11.90 32.20
N ASN A 333 3.41 -12.28 33.37
CA ASN A 333 4.70 -12.94 33.52
C ASN A 333 4.61 -14.38 32.98
N ARG A 334 5.40 -14.70 31.95
CA ARG A 334 5.61 -16.07 31.47
C ARG A 334 6.89 -16.61 32.10
N VAL A 335 6.73 -17.65 32.92
CA VAL A 335 7.83 -18.39 33.57
C VAL A 335 8.76 -18.98 32.50
N GLN A 336 10.04 -18.65 32.57
CA GLN A 336 11.11 -19.27 31.77
C GLN A 336 11.52 -20.59 32.43
N GLY A 337 11.35 -21.70 31.73
CA GLY A 337 12.09 -22.93 31.99
C GLY A 337 13.39 -22.90 31.19
N GLU A 338 14.52 -23.03 31.88
CA GLU A 338 15.85 -23.08 31.27
C GLU A 338 16.09 -24.41 30.53
N GLY A 339 16.58 -24.31 29.30
CA GLY A 339 17.04 -25.44 28.49
C GLY A 339 17.70 -24.94 27.20
N LYS A 340 19.03 -25.09 27.11
CA LYS A 340 19.96 -24.49 26.13
C LYS A 340 19.65 -24.77 24.65
N ALA A 341 19.57 -23.70 23.84
CA ALA A 341 20.38 -23.46 22.64
C ALA A 341 20.22 -21.99 22.20
N LYS A 342 21.32 -21.24 22.05
CA LYS A 342 21.30 -19.88 21.47
C LYS A 342 20.92 -19.98 20.00
N ASP A 343 19.65 -19.76 19.69
CA ASP A 343 19.17 -19.71 18.32
C ASP A 343 19.42 -18.32 17.71
N SER A 344 20.32 -18.26 16.74
CA SER A 344 20.66 -17.06 15.96
C SER A 344 19.75 -16.86 14.74
N ARG A 345 18.58 -17.54 14.69
CA ARG A 345 17.72 -17.66 13.50
C ARG A 345 16.33 -17.02 13.65
N LYS A 346 16.14 -16.05 14.53
CA LYS A 346 14.94 -15.20 14.46
C LYS A 346 15.06 -14.24 13.26
N PRO A 347 13.99 -13.99 12.49
CA PRO A 347 13.97 -12.90 11.51
C PRO A 347 14.49 -11.63 12.17
N VAL A 348 15.52 -11.02 11.58
CA VAL A 348 16.08 -9.77 12.10
C VAL A 348 15.09 -8.65 11.75
N GLY A 349 14.14 -8.44 12.64
CA GLY A 349 13.14 -7.39 12.63
C GLY A 349 12.36 -7.54 13.93
N THR A 350 12.39 -6.53 14.78
CA THR A 350 11.75 -6.49 16.11
C THR A 350 10.21 -6.46 16.06
N GLY A 351 9.59 -6.83 14.93
CA GLY A 351 8.16 -6.71 14.61
C GLY A 351 7.23 -7.71 15.31
N GLY A 352 7.37 -7.87 16.63
CA GLY A 352 6.46 -8.68 17.45
C GLY A 352 5.15 -7.99 17.85
N SER A 353 4.94 -6.72 17.46
CA SER A 353 3.83 -5.91 17.96
C SER A 353 2.85 -5.48 16.87
N ARG A 354 1.56 -5.79 17.10
CA ARG A 354 0.38 -5.02 16.64
C ARG A 354 0.70 -3.62 16.10
N VAL A 355 0.70 -3.34 14.80
CA VAL A 355 0.64 -1.93 14.38
C VAL A 355 -0.79 -1.46 14.52
N SER A 356 -0.99 -0.27 15.09
CA SER A 356 -2.31 0.30 15.28
C SER A 356 -2.90 0.73 13.94
N VAL A 357 -4.23 0.86 13.87
CA VAL A 357 -4.91 1.36 12.68
C VAL A 357 -4.43 2.78 12.35
N ASP A 358 -4.19 3.62 13.36
CA ASP A 358 -3.69 4.98 13.16
C ASP A 358 -2.30 5.01 12.50
N GLU A 359 -1.41 4.10 12.91
CA GLU A 359 -0.10 3.93 12.25
C GLU A 359 -0.24 3.40 10.82
N MET A 360 -1.25 2.55 10.54
CA MET A 360 -1.55 2.15 9.17
C MET A 360 -1.96 3.34 8.29
N MET A 361 -2.64 4.32 8.86
CA MET A 361 -3.13 5.47 8.11
C MET A 361 -2.02 6.46 7.72
N VAL A 362 -0.90 6.47 8.44
CA VAL A 362 0.23 7.41 8.22
C VAL A 362 1.46 6.74 7.58
N GLY A 363 1.57 5.40 7.60
CA GLY A 363 2.69 4.66 6.97
C GLY A 363 2.41 3.18 6.65
N GLY A 364 1.14 2.78 6.70
CA GLY A 364 0.61 1.43 6.39
C GLY A 364 0.99 0.31 7.33
N SER A 365 2.27 0.03 7.52
CA SER A 365 2.74 -1.01 8.45
C SER A 365 3.48 -0.38 9.61
N GLY A 366 3.13 0.85 9.97
CA GLY A 366 3.85 1.64 10.96
C GLY A 366 5.33 1.75 10.63
N SER A 367 5.72 2.13 9.41
CA SER A 367 7.13 2.09 8.97
C SER A 367 8.12 2.68 9.98
N MET A 368 7.74 3.73 10.73
CA MET A 368 8.58 4.24 11.81
C MET A 368 8.65 3.27 13.01
N SER A 369 7.52 2.87 13.59
CA SER A 369 7.49 1.96 14.75
C SER A 369 8.02 0.56 14.42
N ALA A 370 7.69 0.02 13.25
CA ALA A 370 8.17 -1.26 12.76
C ALA A 370 9.68 -1.31 12.46
N ASN A 371 10.34 -0.15 12.38
CA ASN A 371 11.80 -0.03 12.20
C ASN A 371 12.50 0.61 13.42
N ASP A 372 11.83 0.71 14.58
CA ASP A 372 12.35 1.40 15.77
C ASP A 372 12.88 2.82 15.42
N GLY A 373 12.12 3.56 14.60
CA GLY A 373 12.51 4.87 14.08
C GLY A 373 12.53 5.96 15.15
N VAL A 374 13.47 6.90 15.03
CA VAL A 374 13.61 8.09 15.87
C VAL A 374 13.75 9.33 14.99
N VAL A 375 13.20 10.46 15.45
CA VAL A 375 13.40 11.75 14.77
C VAL A 375 14.86 12.16 14.95
N VAL A 376 15.53 12.50 13.84
CA VAL A 376 16.95 12.91 13.78
C VAL A 376 17.13 14.35 13.34
N GLY A 377 16.06 15.03 12.92
CA GLY A 377 16.07 16.44 12.58
C GLY A 377 14.71 16.93 12.10
N THR A 378 14.61 18.25 11.94
CA THR A 378 13.41 18.92 11.45
C THR A 378 13.81 19.88 10.32
N GLU A 379 13.05 19.85 9.23
CA GLU A 379 13.28 20.63 8.02
C GLU A 379 12.17 21.70 7.88
N LYS A 380 12.55 22.93 7.51
CA LYS A 380 11.61 24.00 7.12
C LYS A 380 11.67 24.19 5.61
N ILE A 381 10.52 24.04 4.95
CA ILE A 381 10.40 24.00 3.49
C ILE A 381 9.45 25.09 3.04
N LYS A 382 9.91 26.02 2.21
CA LYS A 382 9.08 27.09 1.67
C LYS A 382 8.52 26.71 0.30
N CYS A 383 7.23 26.90 0.08
CA CYS A 383 6.62 26.59 -1.20
C CYS A 383 5.45 27.52 -1.52
N ARG A 384 5.08 27.59 -2.80
CA ARG A 384 3.92 28.38 -3.23
C ARG A 384 2.61 27.60 -3.12
N PHE A 385 2.61 26.34 -3.52
CA PHE A 385 1.43 25.47 -3.50
C PHE A 385 1.69 24.20 -2.69
N ILE A 386 0.63 23.71 -2.05
CA ILE A 386 0.61 22.39 -1.40
C ILE A 386 -0.47 21.53 -2.05
N VAL A 387 -0.14 20.28 -2.32
CA VAL A 387 -1.10 19.25 -2.71
C VAL A 387 -1.18 18.20 -1.60
N ASN A 388 -2.33 18.10 -0.95
CA ASN A 388 -2.60 17.10 0.06
C ASN A 388 -3.04 15.78 -0.60
N ALA A 389 -2.10 14.83 -0.71
CA ALA A 389 -2.31 13.48 -1.19
C ALA A 389 -1.98 12.43 -0.10
N ALA A 390 -2.13 12.82 1.18
CA ALA A 390 -1.66 12.06 2.34
C ALA A 390 -2.53 10.82 2.67
N GLY A 391 -3.56 10.53 1.88
CA GLY A 391 -4.41 9.36 2.01
C GLY A 391 -5.05 9.27 3.39
N GLY A 392 -4.56 8.36 4.22
CA GLY A 392 -5.07 8.16 5.57
C GLY A 392 -4.81 9.32 6.54
N GLY A 393 -3.84 10.19 6.23
CA GLY A 393 -3.52 11.38 7.02
C GLY A 393 -4.06 12.69 6.42
N SER A 394 -4.90 12.64 5.39
CA SER A 394 -5.33 13.85 4.67
C SER A 394 -6.13 14.84 5.52
N ASP A 395 -6.95 14.37 6.44
CA ASP A 395 -7.66 15.25 7.38
C ASP A 395 -6.70 15.98 8.33
N LYS A 396 -5.70 15.27 8.86
CA LYS A 396 -4.66 15.86 9.72
C LYS A 396 -3.85 16.93 8.99
N ILE A 397 -3.47 16.68 7.73
CA ILE A 397 -2.76 17.65 6.90
C ILE A 397 -3.64 18.86 6.56
N SER A 398 -4.95 18.64 6.37
CA SER A 398 -5.92 19.72 6.15
C SER A 398 -6.10 20.60 7.40
N ALA A 399 -6.21 19.97 8.58
CA ALA A 399 -6.36 20.67 9.85
C ALA A 399 -5.16 21.58 10.19
N MET A 400 -3.96 21.30 9.68
CA MET A 400 -2.77 22.15 9.89
C MET A 400 -2.93 23.57 9.34
N ILE A 401 -3.77 23.76 8.32
CA ILE A 401 -4.12 25.10 7.80
C ILE A 401 -5.47 25.60 8.30
N GLY A 402 -6.09 24.91 9.26
CA GLY A 402 -7.42 25.23 9.79
C GLY A 402 -8.60 24.75 8.94
N ASP A 403 -8.39 23.82 8.01
CA ASP A 403 -9.46 23.23 7.20
C ASP A 403 -9.95 21.90 7.80
N ASP A 404 -10.96 21.99 8.66
CA ASP A 404 -11.60 20.85 9.35
C ASP A 404 -12.84 20.33 8.60
N SER A 405 -12.96 20.58 7.30
CA SER A 405 -14.18 20.28 6.52
C SER A 405 -14.48 18.79 6.35
N PHE A 406 -13.51 17.91 6.62
CA PHE A 406 -13.68 16.46 6.57
C PHE A 406 -12.79 15.73 7.57
N THR A 407 -13.17 14.49 7.89
CA THR A 407 -12.33 13.55 8.66
C THR A 407 -12.15 12.25 7.90
N ILE A 408 -11.03 11.56 8.14
CA ILE A 408 -10.75 10.25 7.58
C ILE A 408 -11.20 9.16 8.56
N LYS A 409 -11.94 8.20 8.02
CA LYS A 409 -12.51 7.04 8.71
C LYS A 409 -11.90 5.76 8.10
N PRO A 410 -11.06 5.01 8.82
CA PRO A 410 -10.43 3.83 8.25
C PRO A 410 -11.44 2.70 7.98
N ARG A 411 -11.35 2.08 6.81
CA ARG A 411 -11.98 0.76 6.54
C ARG A 411 -10.91 -0.26 6.19
N LEU A 412 -10.74 -1.26 7.04
CA LEU A 412 -9.78 -2.34 6.82
C LEU A 412 -10.30 -3.36 5.80
N GLY A 413 -9.39 -3.92 5.02
CA GLY A 413 -9.62 -5.02 4.10
C GLY A 413 -8.49 -6.03 4.18
N ASP A 414 -8.79 -7.21 4.70
CA ASP A 414 -7.86 -8.32 4.90
C ASP A 414 -7.89 -9.26 3.69
N TYR A 415 -6.72 -9.72 3.26
CA TYR A 415 -6.56 -10.60 2.11
C TYR A 415 -5.73 -11.84 2.45
N LEU A 416 -6.02 -12.94 1.76
CA LEU A 416 -5.17 -14.13 1.71
C LEU A 416 -4.63 -14.30 0.29
N LEU A 417 -3.36 -14.69 0.17
CA LEU A 417 -2.68 -14.90 -1.10
C LEU A 417 -2.22 -16.35 -1.18
N LEU A 418 -2.65 -17.05 -2.23
CA LEU A 418 -2.31 -18.44 -2.50
C LEU A 418 -1.18 -18.54 -3.52
N ASN A 419 -0.54 -19.71 -3.55
CA ASN A 419 0.51 -20.04 -4.49
C ASN A 419 0.05 -19.93 -5.96
N ARG A 420 1.03 -19.77 -6.86
CA ARG A 420 0.78 -19.56 -8.29
C ARG A 420 0.09 -20.73 -9.00
N GLU A 421 0.22 -21.91 -8.41
CA GLU A 421 -0.44 -23.12 -8.90
C GLU A 421 -1.96 -23.05 -8.78
N GLN A 422 -2.51 -22.09 -8.03
CA GLN A 422 -3.95 -21.87 -7.89
C GLN A 422 -4.49 -20.78 -8.83
N GLY A 423 -3.62 -19.99 -9.48
CA GLY A 423 -4.06 -18.86 -10.31
C GLY A 423 -4.86 -19.26 -11.55
N TYR A 424 -4.84 -20.52 -11.97
CA TYR A 424 -5.64 -20.94 -13.12
C TYR A 424 -7.15 -20.94 -12.86
N LEU A 425 -7.56 -20.86 -11.59
CA LEU A 425 -8.95 -20.91 -11.15
C LEU A 425 -9.72 -19.61 -11.39
N ALA A 426 -9.05 -18.51 -11.75
CA ALA A 426 -9.69 -17.25 -12.09
C ALA A 426 -8.96 -16.57 -13.24
N LYS A 427 -9.61 -16.45 -14.41
CA LYS A 427 -9.06 -15.69 -15.56
C LYS A 427 -9.39 -14.21 -15.45
N HIS A 428 -10.59 -13.90 -14.95
CA HIS A 428 -11.07 -12.55 -14.69
C HIS A 428 -11.05 -12.26 -13.18
N THR A 429 -11.20 -10.98 -12.80
CA THR A 429 -11.57 -10.66 -11.42
C THR A 429 -13.03 -10.99 -11.19
N LEU A 430 -13.32 -11.88 -10.24
CA LEU A 430 -14.66 -12.38 -9.95
C LEU A 430 -15.23 -11.70 -8.71
N PHE A 431 -16.41 -11.12 -8.85
CA PHE A 431 -17.17 -10.47 -7.79
C PHE A 431 -18.51 -11.18 -7.58
N PRO A 432 -19.04 -11.18 -6.35
CA PRO A 432 -20.44 -11.44 -6.12
C PRO A 432 -21.27 -10.22 -6.56
N CYS A 433 -22.58 -10.41 -6.74
CA CYS A 433 -23.48 -9.27 -6.79
C CYS A 433 -23.36 -8.42 -5.51
N PRO A 434 -23.36 -7.07 -5.62
CA PRO A 434 -23.17 -6.20 -4.48
C PRO A 434 -24.33 -6.34 -3.49
N ASP A 435 -23.98 -6.47 -2.21
CA ASP A 435 -24.92 -6.48 -1.10
C ASP A 435 -25.19 -5.04 -0.62
N PRO A 436 -26.44 -4.66 -0.29
CA PRO A 436 -26.77 -3.32 0.16
C PRO A 436 -26.02 -2.86 1.42
N VAL A 437 -25.60 -3.78 2.29
CA VAL A 437 -24.93 -3.52 3.57
C VAL A 437 -23.43 -3.76 3.47
N LEU A 438 -23.01 -4.87 2.84
CA LEU A 438 -21.62 -5.29 2.76
C LEU A 438 -20.87 -4.72 1.53
N GLY A 439 -21.59 -4.11 0.59
CA GLY A 439 -21.03 -3.59 -0.66
C GLY A 439 -20.63 -4.71 -1.62
N LYS A 440 -19.58 -4.51 -2.42
CA LYS A 440 -19.09 -5.47 -3.43
C LYS A 440 -18.66 -6.83 -2.89
N GLY A 441 -18.56 -7.01 -1.57
CA GLY A 441 -18.12 -8.26 -0.94
C GLY A 441 -16.64 -8.60 -1.19
N VAL A 442 -16.27 -9.84 -0.86
CA VAL A 442 -14.95 -10.41 -1.19
C VAL A 442 -14.89 -10.70 -2.70
N LEU A 443 -13.69 -10.74 -3.27
CA LEU A 443 -13.45 -11.14 -4.65
C LEU A 443 -12.44 -12.28 -4.71
N VAL A 444 -12.39 -12.92 -5.87
CA VAL A 444 -11.32 -13.86 -6.25
C VAL A 444 -10.71 -13.37 -7.54
N GLN A 445 -9.38 -13.30 -7.61
CA GLN A 445 -8.70 -13.00 -8.86
C GLN A 445 -7.30 -13.60 -8.88
N THR A 446 -6.76 -13.73 -10.08
CA THR A 446 -5.34 -14.01 -10.28
C THR A 446 -4.58 -12.71 -10.36
N THR A 447 -3.44 -12.63 -9.68
CA THR A 447 -2.55 -11.46 -9.72
C THR A 447 -1.70 -11.49 -11.00
N LEU A 448 -1.08 -10.36 -11.32
CA LEU A 448 -0.10 -10.22 -12.41
C LEU A 448 0.97 -11.33 -12.42
N TRP A 449 1.33 -11.82 -11.24
CA TRP A 449 2.39 -12.83 -11.03
C TRP A 449 1.86 -14.26 -10.92
N GLY A 450 0.56 -14.47 -11.16
CA GLY A 450 -0.09 -15.78 -11.21
C GLY A 450 -0.57 -16.32 -9.88
N ASN A 451 -0.38 -15.61 -8.77
CA ASN A 451 -0.95 -16.00 -7.47
C ASN A 451 -2.47 -15.81 -7.48
N LEU A 452 -3.22 -16.66 -6.77
CA LEU A 452 -4.65 -16.40 -6.52
C LEU A 452 -4.78 -15.54 -5.25
N ILE A 453 -5.50 -14.42 -5.30
CA ILE A 453 -5.79 -13.58 -4.14
C ILE A 453 -7.27 -13.67 -3.78
N LEU A 454 -7.52 -13.81 -2.47
CA LEU A 454 -8.83 -13.93 -1.85
C LEU A 454 -9.07 -12.76 -0.90
N GLY A 455 -10.32 -12.29 -0.80
CA GLY A 455 -10.71 -11.14 0.03
C GLY A 455 -11.10 -9.95 -0.85
N PRO A 456 -11.29 -8.74 -0.32
CA PRO A 456 -11.07 -8.35 1.07
C PRO A 456 -12.32 -8.45 1.94
N THR A 457 -12.10 -8.45 3.26
CA THR A 457 -13.11 -8.01 4.22
C THR A 457 -13.44 -6.51 4.08
N ALA A 458 -14.44 -6.05 4.84
CA ALA A 458 -14.77 -4.65 5.03
C ALA A 458 -15.05 -4.38 6.52
N ARG A 459 -14.02 -4.02 7.29
CA ARG A 459 -14.12 -3.76 8.73
C ARG A 459 -13.99 -2.27 9.01
N ASP A 460 -15.09 -1.63 9.39
CA ASP A 460 -15.14 -0.21 9.76
C ASP A 460 -14.70 -0.02 11.21
N THR A 461 -13.50 0.50 11.42
CA THR A 461 -12.89 0.57 12.76
C THR A 461 -13.50 1.63 13.67
N TYR A 462 -14.32 2.52 13.10
CA TYR A 462 -15.02 3.59 13.81
C TYR A 462 -16.42 3.17 14.31
N LEU A 463 -16.90 1.97 13.95
CA LEU A 463 -18.18 1.43 14.42
C LEU A 463 -17.90 0.43 15.56
N LYS A 464 -18.08 0.87 16.81
CA LYS A 464 -17.76 0.10 18.03
C LYS A 464 -18.42 -1.28 18.08
N ASP A 465 -19.60 -1.45 17.48
CA ASP A 465 -20.36 -2.71 17.51
C ASP A 465 -19.92 -3.74 16.46
N LYS A 466 -18.97 -3.39 15.58
CA LYS A 466 -18.47 -4.28 14.50
C LYS A 466 -16.99 -4.66 14.68
N MET A 467 -16.43 -4.45 15.87
CA MET A 467 -14.99 -4.35 16.05
C MET A 467 -14.23 -5.65 16.34
N ASP A 468 -14.89 -6.72 16.79
CA ASP A 468 -14.19 -7.92 17.25
C ASP A 468 -14.43 -9.12 16.33
N MET A 469 -13.73 -9.15 15.20
CA MET A 469 -13.46 -10.43 14.52
C MET A 469 -12.08 -10.90 14.96
N THR A 470 -12.01 -12.13 15.46
CA THR A 470 -10.71 -12.79 15.66
C THR A 470 -10.04 -13.00 14.30
N ASP A 471 -8.72 -13.23 14.27
CA ASP A 471 -8.04 -13.53 13.01
C ASP A 471 -8.62 -14.78 12.34
N GLU A 472 -9.06 -15.76 13.14
CA GLU A 472 -9.74 -16.96 12.68
C GLU A 472 -11.07 -16.62 12.00
N ASP A 473 -11.88 -15.75 12.58
CA ASP A 473 -13.14 -15.30 11.99
C ASP A 473 -12.92 -14.56 10.66
N VAL A 474 -11.87 -13.73 10.59
CA VAL A 474 -11.50 -13.04 9.35
C VAL A 474 -11.10 -14.03 8.27
N GLN A 475 -10.23 -14.98 8.60
CA GLN A 475 -9.80 -16.02 7.66
C GLN A 475 -11.00 -16.87 7.21
N LYS A 476 -11.84 -17.31 8.14
CA LYS A 476 -13.06 -18.08 7.86
C LYS A 476 -13.99 -17.31 6.92
N PHE A 477 -14.24 -16.03 7.19
CA PHE A 477 -15.09 -15.19 6.36
C PHE A 477 -14.56 -15.09 4.93
N ILE A 478 -13.26 -14.83 4.75
CA ILE A 478 -12.62 -14.75 3.43
C ILE A 478 -12.78 -16.09 2.69
N LEU A 479 -12.40 -17.20 3.34
CA LEU A 479 -12.40 -18.52 2.74
C LEU A 479 -13.81 -18.97 2.34
N SER A 480 -14.79 -18.81 3.23
CA SER A 480 -16.19 -19.17 2.99
C SER A 480 -16.78 -18.38 1.81
N LYS A 481 -16.61 -17.04 1.82
CA LYS A 481 -17.16 -16.19 0.76
C LYS A 481 -16.44 -16.36 -0.58
N CYS A 482 -15.13 -16.64 -0.57
CA CYS A 482 -14.41 -16.91 -1.81
C CYS A 482 -14.75 -18.30 -2.38
N LYS A 483 -15.01 -19.30 -1.55
CA LYS A 483 -15.49 -20.62 -2.02
C LYS A 483 -16.84 -20.53 -2.72
N ASP A 484 -17.66 -19.57 -2.33
CA ASP A 484 -18.91 -19.27 -3.01
C ASP A 484 -18.71 -18.64 -4.41
N LEU A 485 -17.53 -18.12 -4.73
CA LEU A 485 -17.18 -17.65 -6.08
C LEU A 485 -16.40 -18.71 -6.88
N VAL A 486 -15.43 -19.36 -6.24
CA VAL A 486 -14.52 -20.35 -6.82
C VAL A 486 -14.38 -21.50 -5.82
N PRO A 487 -15.14 -22.60 -5.97
CA PRO A 487 -15.16 -23.67 -4.97
C PRO A 487 -13.86 -24.47 -4.84
N ASP A 488 -13.06 -24.53 -5.91
CA ASP A 488 -12.01 -25.54 -6.10
C ASP A 488 -10.61 -25.13 -5.63
N PHE A 489 -10.43 -23.94 -5.03
CA PHE A 489 -9.11 -23.57 -4.51
C PHE A 489 -8.75 -24.35 -3.25
N ASP A 490 -7.46 -24.69 -3.12
CA ASP A 490 -6.90 -25.35 -1.94
C ASP A 490 -6.37 -24.30 -0.95
N SER A 491 -7.01 -24.19 0.22
CA SER A 491 -6.59 -23.25 1.27
C SER A 491 -5.25 -23.62 1.91
N LYS A 492 -4.73 -24.85 1.77
CA LYS A 492 -3.34 -25.18 2.17
C LYS A 492 -2.30 -24.39 1.35
N GLN A 493 -2.69 -23.89 0.18
CA GLN A 493 -1.79 -23.14 -0.70
C GLN A 493 -1.62 -21.67 -0.31
N VAL A 494 -2.21 -21.22 0.80
CA VAL A 494 -1.98 -19.87 1.33
C VAL A 494 -0.50 -19.71 1.68
N ILE A 495 0.11 -18.65 1.16
CA ILE A 495 1.53 -18.31 1.41
C ILE A 495 1.71 -16.95 2.08
N HIS A 496 0.68 -16.11 2.07
CA HIS A 496 0.75 -14.78 2.68
C HIS A 496 -0.64 -14.24 3.02
N GLY A 497 -0.69 -13.33 3.97
CA GLY A 497 -1.87 -12.55 4.33
C GLY A 497 -1.45 -11.10 4.60
N PHE A 498 -2.31 -10.15 4.24
CA PHE A 498 -2.05 -8.73 4.45
C PHE A 498 -3.34 -7.94 4.59
N VAL A 499 -3.22 -6.74 5.15
CA VAL A 499 -4.35 -5.84 5.40
C VAL A 499 -4.08 -4.47 4.81
N GLY A 500 -5.09 -3.90 4.16
CA GLY A 500 -5.10 -2.51 3.72
C GLY A 500 -6.06 -1.68 4.53
N ALA A 501 -5.71 -0.42 4.78
CA ALA A 501 -6.62 0.57 5.35
C ALA A 501 -7.06 1.56 4.26
N ARG A 502 -8.35 1.60 3.95
CA ARG A 502 -8.92 2.55 2.99
C ARG A 502 -9.19 3.88 3.69
N ALA A 503 -8.80 4.98 3.05
CA ALA A 503 -9.07 6.34 3.52
C ALA A 503 -10.48 6.79 3.12
N LYS A 504 -11.52 6.18 3.72
CA LYS A 504 -12.89 6.72 3.59
C LYS A 504 -12.94 8.06 4.31
N ASN A 505 -13.75 8.99 3.84
CA ASN A 505 -13.92 10.28 4.50
C ASN A 505 -15.39 10.49 4.93
N SER A 506 -15.61 11.47 5.79
CA SER A 506 -16.93 11.81 6.34
C SER A 506 -17.95 12.34 5.32
N THR A 507 -17.51 12.81 4.15
CA THR A 507 -18.39 13.40 3.11
C THR A 507 -19.01 12.34 2.18
N GLY A 508 -18.46 11.12 2.18
CA GLY A 508 -18.98 9.99 1.40
C GLY A 508 -18.45 9.90 -0.04
N ASP A 509 -17.65 10.85 -0.50
CA ASP A 509 -17.04 10.81 -1.84
C ASP A 509 -15.63 11.43 -1.88
N TRP A 510 -14.91 11.26 -3.00
CA TRP A 510 -13.56 11.82 -3.14
C TRP A 510 -13.56 13.34 -3.08
N ILE A 511 -12.51 13.91 -2.47
CA ILE A 511 -12.32 15.36 -2.34
C ILE A 511 -11.15 15.75 -3.25
N ILE A 512 -11.49 16.36 -4.39
CA ILE A 512 -10.53 16.79 -5.42
C ILE A 512 -10.87 18.24 -5.77
N GLU A 513 -10.41 19.16 -4.93
CA GLU A 513 -10.79 20.57 -4.97
C GLU A 513 -9.76 21.46 -4.26
N GLU A 514 -9.95 22.78 -4.37
CA GLU A 514 -9.21 23.78 -3.61
C GLU A 514 -9.71 23.80 -2.16
N SER A 515 -8.82 23.95 -1.18
CA SER A 515 -9.26 24.22 0.20
C SER A 515 -10.01 25.56 0.24
N LYS A 516 -11.10 25.59 1.01
CA LYS A 516 -11.87 26.81 1.25
C LYS A 516 -11.10 27.83 2.09
N VAL A 517 -10.09 27.39 2.83
CA VAL A 517 -9.27 28.26 3.67
C VAL A 517 -8.16 28.94 2.85
N ASN A 518 -7.55 28.21 1.91
CA ASN A 518 -6.52 28.75 1.03
C ASN A 518 -6.54 28.05 -0.33
N SER A 519 -6.80 28.80 -1.40
CA SER A 519 -6.90 28.25 -2.76
C SER A 519 -5.58 27.70 -3.32
N ASN A 520 -4.43 28.06 -2.74
CA ASN A 520 -3.14 27.47 -3.10
C ASN A 520 -2.89 26.10 -2.42
N PHE A 521 -3.82 25.64 -1.60
CA PHE A 521 -3.82 24.30 -1.01
C PHE A 521 -4.86 23.43 -1.73
N ILE A 522 -4.40 22.42 -2.47
CA ILE A 522 -5.27 21.53 -3.25
C ILE A 522 -5.45 20.21 -2.50
N GLN A 523 -6.70 19.81 -2.30
CA GLN A 523 -7.08 18.53 -1.73
C GLN A 523 -7.10 17.46 -2.83
N ALA A 524 -6.43 16.34 -2.59
CA ALA A 524 -6.61 15.06 -3.28
C ALA A 524 -6.84 13.99 -2.20
N ALA A 525 -7.91 14.17 -1.43
CA ALA A 525 -8.13 13.57 -0.13
C ALA A 525 -9.30 12.57 -0.12
N GLY A 526 -9.30 11.65 0.84
CA GLY A 526 -10.38 10.69 1.01
C GLY A 526 -10.55 9.71 -0.17
N ILE A 527 -9.45 9.45 -0.88
CA ILE A 527 -9.42 8.61 -2.09
C ILE A 527 -9.40 7.14 -1.69
N ASP A 528 -10.60 6.56 -1.56
CA ASP A 528 -10.82 5.13 -1.37
C ASP A 528 -10.99 4.40 -2.71
N SER A 529 -11.39 3.12 -2.71
CA SER A 529 -11.68 2.38 -3.94
C SER A 529 -12.76 3.07 -4.78
N PRO A 530 -12.59 3.23 -6.12
CA PRO A 530 -11.53 2.72 -7.01
C PRO A 530 -10.35 3.69 -7.27
N GLY A 531 -9.76 4.27 -6.23
CA GLY A 531 -8.74 5.33 -6.30
C GLY A 531 -7.48 4.99 -7.10
N LEU A 532 -7.07 3.72 -7.14
CA LEU A 532 -5.98 3.27 -8.01
C LEU A 532 -6.30 3.56 -9.47
N ALA A 533 -7.48 3.15 -9.95
CA ALA A 533 -7.93 3.36 -11.32
C ALA A 533 -8.10 4.85 -11.63
N GLY A 534 -8.60 5.65 -10.67
CA GLY A 534 -8.76 7.08 -10.84
C GLY A 534 -7.46 7.89 -10.81
N SER A 535 -6.40 7.37 -10.19
CA SER A 535 -5.21 8.17 -9.83
C SER A 535 -4.56 8.95 -10.99
N PRO A 536 -4.46 8.44 -12.24
CA PRO A 536 -3.91 9.23 -13.34
C PRO A 536 -4.81 10.40 -13.75
N ALA A 537 -6.14 10.22 -13.74
CA ALA A 537 -7.09 11.28 -14.07
C ALA A 537 -7.17 12.34 -12.95
N ILE A 538 -7.03 11.92 -11.69
CA ILE A 538 -6.92 12.83 -10.54
C ILE A 538 -5.69 13.75 -10.71
N ALA A 539 -4.56 13.20 -11.16
CA ALA A 539 -3.34 13.98 -11.38
C ALA A 539 -3.53 15.11 -12.40
N VAL A 540 -4.21 14.81 -13.52
CA VAL A 540 -4.55 15.81 -14.55
C VAL A 540 -5.45 16.92 -13.96
N GLU A 541 -6.45 16.56 -13.16
CA GLU A 541 -7.33 17.54 -12.52
C GLU A 541 -6.57 18.42 -11.52
N VAL A 542 -5.69 17.85 -10.70
CA VAL A 542 -4.87 18.62 -9.74
C VAL A 542 -3.99 19.64 -10.47
N VAL A 543 -3.36 19.25 -11.58
CA VAL A 543 -2.60 20.21 -12.41
C VAL A 543 -3.50 21.33 -12.94
N ARG A 544 -4.72 21.01 -13.39
CA ARG A 544 -5.70 22.01 -13.84
C ARG A 544 -6.08 22.99 -12.72
N LEU A 545 -6.30 22.51 -11.50
CA LEU A 545 -6.63 23.34 -10.33
C LEU A 545 -5.45 24.25 -9.95
N LEU A 546 -4.22 23.72 -9.93
CA LEU A 546 -3.02 24.52 -9.69
C LEU A 546 -2.83 25.61 -10.75
N GLN A 547 -3.03 25.28 -12.04
CA GLN A 547 -2.95 26.24 -13.14
C GLN A 547 -4.02 27.34 -13.02
N LYS A 548 -5.26 26.96 -12.65
CA LYS A 548 -6.34 27.90 -12.36
C LYS A 548 -5.93 28.89 -11.26
N ASN A 549 -5.17 28.44 -10.26
CA ASN A 549 -4.65 29.28 -9.17
C ASN A 549 -3.28 29.92 -9.48
N GLY A 550 -2.92 30.01 -10.76
CA GLY A 550 -1.79 30.79 -11.24
C GLY A 550 -0.47 30.04 -11.29
N LEU A 551 -0.47 28.70 -11.21
CA LEU A 551 0.70 27.89 -11.55
C LEU A 551 0.92 27.91 -13.08
N SER A 552 1.52 28.97 -13.59
CA SER A 552 1.82 29.11 -15.03
C SER A 552 3.30 28.87 -15.28
N LYS A 553 3.60 27.74 -15.94
CA LYS A 553 4.95 27.38 -16.42
C LYS A 553 4.87 26.73 -17.78
N ALA A 554 5.93 26.92 -18.58
CA ALA A 554 6.07 26.26 -19.87
C ALA A 554 6.17 24.74 -19.70
N LYS A 555 5.70 23.99 -20.71
CA LYS A 555 5.92 22.55 -20.79
C LYS A 555 7.41 22.23 -20.80
N ASN A 556 7.78 21.14 -20.13
CA ASN A 556 9.12 20.60 -20.15
C ASN A 556 9.36 19.88 -21.48
N LYS A 557 10.17 20.47 -22.36
CA LYS A 557 10.51 19.90 -23.68
C LYS A 557 11.38 18.64 -23.58
N ASN A 558 12.01 18.43 -22.42
CA ASN A 558 12.89 17.29 -22.15
C ASN A 558 12.17 16.20 -21.34
N PHE A 559 10.86 16.30 -21.16
CA PHE A 559 10.10 15.27 -20.46
C PHE A 559 10.26 13.92 -21.18
N ASN A 560 10.79 12.94 -20.45
CA ASN A 560 10.90 11.56 -20.91
C ASN A 560 9.82 10.71 -20.23
N PRO A 561 8.77 10.28 -20.97
CA PRO A 561 7.73 9.44 -20.39
C PRO A 561 8.23 8.04 -20.02
N ASN A 562 9.32 7.60 -20.64
CA ASN A 562 9.74 6.21 -20.63
C ASN A 562 10.59 5.87 -19.41
N ARG A 563 10.32 4.69 -18.83
CA ARG A 563 11.09 4.08 -17.76
C ARG A 563 11.48 2.66 -18.15
N ALA A 564 12.77 2.31 -18.09
CA ALA A 564 13.20 0.93 -18.32
C ALA A 564 12.68 -0.01 -17.20
N PRO A 565 12.25 -1.24 -17.54
CA PRO A 565 11.83 -2.22 -16.53
C PRO A 565 13.00 -2.62 -15.61
N ILE A 566 12.67 -3.01 -14.38
CA ILE A 566 13.64 -3.66 -13.48
C ILE A 566 13.61 -5.17 -13.70
N ILE A 567 12.41 -5.75 -13.71
CA ILE A 567 12.25 -7.20 -13.81
C ILE A 567 12.41 -7.59 -15.27
N THR A 568 13.44 -8.38 -15.58
CA THR A 568 13.64 -8.91 -16.93
C THR A 568 12.89 -10.25 -17.07
N PRO A 569 12.11 -10.46 -18.15
CA PRO A 569 11.48 -11.75 -18.45
C PRO A 569 12.48 -12.89 -18.59
N LYS A 570 12.16 -14.05 -18.02
CA LYS A 570 13.06 -15.22 -17.98
C LYS A 570 12.38 -16.48 -18.51
N ASP A 571 13.08 -17.24 -19.36
CA ASP A 571 12.66 -18.58 -19.78
C ASP A 571 13.35 -19.63 -18.90
N GLY A 572 12.63 -20.13 -17.89
CA GLY A 572 13.16 -21.20 -17.06
C GLY A 572 14.44 -20.79 -16.34
N TRP A 573 15.50 -21.56 -16.50
CA TRP A 573 16.85 -21.29 -15.98
C TRP A 573 17.86 -20.99 -17.09
N LYS A 574 17.39 -20.75 -18.33
CA LYS A 574 18.26 -20.52 -19.48
C LYS A 574 19.12 -19.27 -19.24
N GLY A 575 20.44 -19.43 -19.30
CA GLY A 575 21.40 -18.32 -19.14
C GLY A 575 21.67 -17.86 -17.70
N ILE A 576 21.02 -18.44 -16.68
CA ILE A 576 21.15 -18.01 -15.27
C ILE A 576 21.54 -19.16 -14.35
N LYS A 577 22.26 -18.87 -13.27
CA LYS A 577 22.75 -19.85 -12.28
C LYS A 577 22.70 -19.27 -10.87
N ALA A 578 22.43 -20.10 -9.87
CA ALA A 578 22.38 -19.64 -8.47
C ALA A 578 23.73 -19.79 -7.76
N GLY A 579 24.16 -18.75 -7.05
CA GLY A 579 25.37 -18.72 -6.23
C GLY A 579 25.25 -17.76 -5.04
N PRO A 580 26.24 -17.72 -4.12
CA PRO A 580 26.42 -16.58 -3.22
C PRO A 580 26.68 -15.29 -4.02
N VAL A 581 26.50 -14.15 -3.35
CA VAL A 581 26.74 -12.81 -3.92
C VAL A 581 28.18 -12.71 -4.41
N GLY A 582 28.37 -12.16 -5.62
CA GLY A 582 29.71 -11.99 -6.21
C GLY A 582 30.39 -13.28 -6.67
N LYS A 583 29.72 -14.44 -6.64
CA LYS A 583 30.30 -15.71 -7.14
C LYS A 583 30.63 -15.66 -8.63
N PHE A 584 29.78 -15.02 -9.42
CA PHE A 584 29.93 -14.93 -10.87
C PHE A 584 30.37 -13.52 -11.24
N THR A 585 31.26 -13.41 -12.23
CA THR A 585 31.75 -12.12 -12.73
C THR A 585 30.62 -11.28 -13.33
N ASP A 586 29.68 -11.91 -14.05
CA ASP A 586 28.50 -11.24 -14.60
C ASP A 586 27.31 -11.33 -13.62
N PRO A 587 26.84 -10.21 -13.04
CA PRO A 587 25.71 -10.20 -12.12
C PRO A 587 24.37 -10.56 -12.79
N LYS A 588 24.27 -10.53 -14.13
CA LYS A 588 23.07 -10.98 -14.88
C LYS A 588 22.89 -12.50 -14.79
N VAL A 589 23.97 -13.24 -14.58
CA VAL A 589 23.95 -14.71 -14.47
C VAL A 589 23.58 -15.14 -13.05
N ASN A 590 23.98 -14.40 -12.02
CA ASN A 590 23.81 -14.82 -10.62
C ASN A 590 22.37 -14.65 -10.12
N VAL A 591 21.70 -15.73 -9.73
CA VAL A 591 20.35 -15.71 -9.12
C VAL A 591 20.45 -15.63 -7.59
N ILE A 592 19.95 -14.52 -7.05
CA ILE A 592 19.88 -14.23 -5.62
C ILE A 592 18.61 -14.80 -4.97
N CYS A 593 17.47 -14.76 -5.68
CA CYS A 593 16.22 -15.36 -5.22
C CYS A 593 15.78 -16.48 -6.16
N LYS A 594 15.81 -17.74 -5.72
CA LYS A 594 15.51 -18.90 -6.59
C LYS A 594 14.05 -18.99 -7.02
N CYS A 595 13.10 -18.81 -6.10
CA CYS A 595 11.66 -18.96 -6.39
C CYS A 595 11.18 -17.97 -7.46
N GLU A 596 11.70 -16.74 -7.39
CA GLU A 596 11.31 -15.63 -8.25
C GLU A 596 12.33 -15.39 -9.38
N LYS A 597 13.42 -16.15 -9.37
CA LYS A 597 14.57 -16.05 -10.29
C LYS A 597 15.14 -14.64 -10.39
N VAL A 598 15.17 -13.90 -9.29
CA VAL A 598 15.73 -12.55 -9.25
C VAL A 598 17.25 -12.65 -9.30
N THR A 599 17.83 -11.95 -10.27
CA THR A 599 19.27 -11.87 -10.48
C THR A 599 19.92 -10.81 -9.62
N GLU A 600 21.24 -10.92 -9.41
CA GLU A 600 22.03 -9.90 -8.73
C GLU A 600 21.96 -8.56 -9.48
N HIS A 601 21.98 -8.61 -10.81
CA HIS A 601 21.80 -7.44 -11.66
C HIS A 601 20.48 -6.70 -11.37
N GLU A 602 19.36 -7.40 -11.23
CA GLU A 602 18.07 -6.75 -10.93
C GLU A 602 18.07 -6.03 -9.57
N VAL A 603 18.77 -6.59 -8.57
CA VAL A 603 18.94 -5.94 -7.26
C VAL A 603 19.82 -4.69 -7.38
N ILE A 604 20.96 -4.78 -8.08
CA ILE A 604 21.86 -3.64 -8.33
C ILE A 604 21.12 -2.54 -9.10
N THR A 605 20.42 -2.91 -10.18
CA THR A 605 19.65 -1.99 -11.01
C THR A 605 18.60 -1.26 -10.17
N ALA A 606 17.87 -1.96 -9.30
CA ALA A 606 16.93 -1.33 -8.38
C ALA A 606 17.60 -0.29 -7.46
N LEU A 607 18.74 -0.63 -6.83
CA LEU A 607 19.48 0.27 -5.93
C LEU A 607 20.02 1.53 -6.60
N ARG A 608 20.33 1.43 -7.89
CA ARG A 608 20.87 2.56 -8.66
C ARG A 608 19.79 3.45 -9.26
N ARG A 609 18.49 3.10 -9.15
CA ARG A 609 17.35 3.94 -9.60
C ARG A 609 17.26 5.30 -8.89
N SER A 610 16.28 6.11 -9.30
CA SER A 610 16.10 7.49 -8.79
C SER A 610 15.55 7.58 -7.39
N LEU A 611 14.85 6.55 -6.92
CA LEU A 611 14.31 6.53 -5.56
C LEU A 611 15.33 5.96 -4.57
N PRO A 612 15.39 6.49 -3.34
CA PRO A 612 16.23 5.95 -2.27
C PRO A 612 15.77 4.56 -1.84
N ILE A 613 16.72 3.63 -1.68
CA ILE A 613 16.47 2.26 -1.20
C ILE A 613 17.60 1.86 -0.27
N ASP A 614 17.25 1.45 0.95
CA ASP A 614 18.20 0.97 1.95
C ASP A 614 17.71 -0.29 2.68
N SER A 615 16.67 -0.95 2.14
CA SER A 615 16.04 -2.10 2.77
C SER A 615 15.72 -3.25 1.83
N THR A 616 15.70 -4.48 2.38
CA THR A 616 15.27 -5.68 1.66
C THR A 616 13.81 -5.60 1.23
N GLN A 617 12.98 -4.86 1.97
CA GLN A 617 11.58 -4.60 1.62
C GLN A 617 11.45 -3.73 0.36
N GLY A 618 12.28 -2.69 0.22
CA GLY A 618 12.32 -1.83 -0.97
C GLY A 618 12.72 -2.61 -2.22
N ILE A 619 13.71 -3.52 -2.10
CA ILE A 619 14.12 -4.43 -3.18
C ILE A 619 13.01 -5.44 -3.49
N ARG A 620 12.38 -6.03 -2.47
CA ARG A 620 11.28 -6.96 -2.63
C ARG A 620 10.17 -6.37 -3.50
N LYS A 621 9.75 -5.12 -3.27
CA LYS A 621 8.68 -4.47 -4.05
C LYS A 621 9.04 -4.16 -5.50
N ARG A 622 10.33 -4.03 -5.82
CA ARG A 622 10.82 -3.69 -7.17
C ARG A 622 11.25 -4.90 -8.00
N THR A 623 11.68 -5.97 -7.34
CA THR A 623 12.29 -7.14 -7.99
C THR A 623 11.57 -8.44 -7.70
N ARG A 624 10.71 -8.44 -6.67
CA ARG A 624 10.04 -9.63 -6.08
C ARG A 624 10.93 -10.56 -5.27
N ALA A 625 12.19 -10.21 -5.00
CA ALA A 625 13.02 -11.06 -4.16
C ALA A 625 12.33 -11.35 -2.81
N GLY A 626 12.11 -12.63 -2.49
CA GLY A 626 11.37 -13.05 -1.29
C GLY A 626 9.84 -12.95 -1.39
N MET A 627 9.25 -12.91 -2.60
CA MET A 627 7.79 -12.99 -2.80
C MET A 627 7.27 -14.38 -3.18
N GLY A 628 8.15 -15.34 -3.47
CA GLY A 628 7.76 -16.70 -3.86
C GLY A 628 7.15 -17.50 -2.71
N HIS A 629 6.88 -18.79 -2.92
CA HIS A 629 6.24 -19.64 -1.89
C HIS A 629 6.98 -19.61 -0.53
N CYS A 630 8.31 -19.48 -0.56
CA CYS A 630 9.12 -19.42 0.65
C CYS A 630 9.03 -18.09 1.39
N GLN A 631 8.40 -17.06 0.82
CA GLN A 631 8.31 -15.68 1.31
C GLN A 631 9.64 -14.99 1.70
N GLY A 632 10.79 -15.58 1.33
CA GLY A 632 12.12 -15.15 1.80
C GLY A 632 12.74 -15.93 2.97
N ASP A 633 12.27 -17.13 3.28
CA ASP A 633 12.69 -17.91 4.46
C ASP A 633 14.20 -18.18 4.47
N ALA A 634 14.79 -18.01 5.65
CA ALA A 634 16.21 -18.18 5.92
C ALA A 634 16.64 -19.64 5.75
N GLU A 635 15.81 -20.61 6.11
CA GLU A 635 16.15 -22.03 6.03
C GLU A 635 16.00 -22.61 4.62
N ASN A 636 15.16 -22.00 3.78
CA ASN A 636 14.93 -22.46 2.42
C ASN A 636 16.04 -22.03 1.44
N TYR A 637 16.21 -20.72 1.24
CA TYR A 637 17.16 -20.19 0.24
C TYR A 637 17.98 -19.01 0.73
N ASN A 638 17.65 -18.49 1.91
CA ASN A 638 18.29 -17.35 2.54
C ASN A 638 18.44 -16.12 1.61
N CYS A 639 17.46 -15.91 0.73
CA CYS A 639 17.54 -14.87 -0.30
C CYS A 639 17.47 -13.46 0.29
N GLU A 640 16.79 -13.26 1.42
CA GLU A 640 16.76 -11.96 2.10
C GLU A 640 18.15 -11.55 2.63
N CYS A 641 18.93 -12.49 3.19
CA CYS A 641 20.30 -12.21 3.58
C CYS A 641 21.18 -11.88 2.37
N ARG A 642 21.05 -12.63 1.28
CA ARG A 642 21.82 -12.35 0.06
C ARG A 642 21.46 -11.01 -0.58
N VAL A 643 20.19 -10.63 -0.56
CA VAL A 643 19.77 -9.28 -0.98
C VAL A 643 20.43 -8.23 -0.08
N ALA A 644 20.44 -8.43 1.24
CA ALA A 644 21.10 -7.51 2.15
C ALA A 644 22.62 -7.45 1.94
N ASP A 645 23.28 -8.55 1.60
CA ASP A 645 24.71 -8.54 1.24
C ASP A 645 24.95 -7.65 0.01
N VAL A 646 24.09 -7.70 -1.01
CA VAL A 646 24.15 -6.80 -2.17
C VAL A 646 23.90 -5.35 -1.75
N ILE A 647 22.86 -5.08 -0.95
CA ILE A 647 22.55 -3.72 -0.48
C ILE A 647 23.74 -3.15 0.31
N ALA A 648 24.31 -3.92 1.24
CA ALA A 648 25.44 -3.49 2.03
C ALA A 648 26.65 -3.13 1.15
N ARG A 649 26.96 -3.98 0.16
CA ARG A 649 28.02 -3.72 -0.81
C ARG A 649 27.78 -2.44 -1.61
N GLU A 650 26.60 -2.29 -2.21
CA GLU A 650 26.30 -1.16 -3.12
C GLU A 650 26.08 0.17 -2.40
N ASN A 651 25.55 0.15 -1.17
CA ASN A 651 25.37 1.35 -0.35
C ASN A 651 26.61 1.69 0.51
N GLY A 652 27.66 0.86 0.46
CA GLY A 652 28.89 1.07 1.23
C GLY A 652 28.75 0.84 2.74
N TYR A 653 27.82 -0.02 3.16
CA TYR A 653 27.69 -0.40 4.57
C TYR A 653 28.79 -1.39 4.95
N GLY A 654 29.31 -1.26 6.18
CA GLY A 654 30.37 -2.15 6.66
C GLY A 654 29.89 -3.57 6.90
N LYS A 655 28.60 -3.74 7.24
CA LYS A 655 27.98 -5.04 7.52
C LYS A 655 26.52 -5.09 7.05
N LYS A 656 26.06 -6.29 6.66
CA LYS A 656 24.65 -6.51 6.23
C LYS A 656 23.64 -6.29 7.35
N GLU A 657 24.07 -6.32 8.61
CA GLU A 657 23.23 -6.04 9.78
C GLU A 657 22.77 -4.58 9.81
N GLU A 658 23.43 -3.68 9.08
CA GLU A 658 23.06 -2.27 8.93
C GLU A 658 21.94 -2.05 7.88
N VAL A 659 21.63 -3.07 7.08
CA VAL A 659 20.59 -3.01 6.04
C VAL A 659 19.21 -3.16 6.67
N GLY A 660 18.30 -2.24 6.31
CA GLY A 660 16.89 -2.31 6.70
C GLY A 660 16.25 -3.62 6.25
N ARG A 661 15.43 -4.23 7.10
CA ARG A 661 14.83 -5.54 6.84
C ARG A 661 13.36 -5.42 6.49
N ARG A 662 12.74 -6.53 6.10
CA ARG A 662 11.28 -6.58 5.94
C ARG A 662 10.62 -6.66 7.31
N PRO A 663 9.90 -5.63 7.77
CA PRO A 663 9.11 -5.76 8.98
C PRO A 663 8.00 -6.79 8.75
N TRP A 664 7.69 -7.57 9.79
CA TRP A 664 6.45 -8.34 9.82
C TRP A 664 5.34 -7.42 10.32
N PRO A 665 4.37 -7.05 9.46
CA PRO A 665 3.28 -6.20 9.90
C PRO A 665 2.40 -7.03 10.82
N ALA A 666 2.29 -6.63 12.06
CA ALA A 666 1.48 -7.38 13.01
C ALA A 666 -0.03 -7.24 12.75
N THR A 667 -0.43 -6.49 11.73
CA THR A 667 -1.80 -6.48 11.18
C THR A 667 -2.12 -7.69 10.33
N SER A 668 -1.15 -8.53 9.96
CA SER A 668 -1.43 -9.81 9.33
C SER A 668 -2.33 -10.68 10.23
N THR A 669 -3.36 -11.27 9.64
CA THR A 669 -4.18 -12.29 10.31
C THR A 669 -3.44 -13.62 10.44
N LEU A 670 -2.36 -13.81 9.69
CA LEU A 670 -1.48 -14.96 9.86
C LEU A 670 -0.55 -14.73 11.07
N PRO A 671 -0.34 -15.75 11.92
CA PRO A 671 0.47 -15.65 13.13
C PRO A 671 1.94 -15.35 12.86
N GLN A 672 2.46 -15.79 11.71
CA GLN A 672 3.85 -15.62 11.31
C GLN A 672 4.02 -15.55 9.79
N ARG A 673 5.24 -15.22 9.37
CA ARG A 673 5.57 -14.97 7.95
C ARG A 673 5.55 -16.22 7.08
N TRP A 674 5.88 -17.36 7.65
CA TRP A 674 5.99 -18.65 6.98
C TRP A 674 5.02 -19.59 7.68
N LEU A 675 4.08 -20.15 6.93
CA LEU A 675 3.09 -21.03 7.53
C LEU A 675 3.66 -22.44 7.74
N GLU A 676 3.57 -22.91 8.97
CA GLU A 676 3.78 -24.30 9.34
C GLU A 676 2.64 -25.18 8.80
N GLU A 677 2.89 -26.50 8.73
CA GLU A 677 1.87 -27.43 8.22
C GLU A 677 0.59 -27.44 9.09
N SER A 678 0.73 -27.32 10.41
CA SER A 678 -0.40 -27.20 11.34
C SER A 678 -1.27 -25.96 11.05
N GLU A 679 -0.65 -24.83 10.71
CA GLU A 679 -1.35 -23.58 10.38
C GLU A 679 -2.08 -23.68 9.04
N LYS A 680 -1.49 -24.38 8.06
CA LYS A 680 -2.15 -24.69 6.78
C LYS A 680 -3.31 -25.66 6.97
N GLU A 681 -3.19 -26.65 7.85
CA GLU A 681 -4.28 -27.56 8.20
C GLU A 681 -5.44 -26.80 8.86
N ASN A 682 -5.15 -25.84 9.73
CA ASN A 682 -6.18 -24.98 10.31
C ASN A 682 -6.96 -24.22 9.22
N LEU A 683 -6.27 -23.64 8.23
CA LEU A 683 -6.93 -22.96 7.09
C LEU A 683 -7.84 -23.91 6.28
N VAL A 684 -7.55 -25.20 6.23
CA VAL A 684 -8.45 -26.20 5.60
C VAL A 684 -9.69 -26.42 6.43
N GLU A 685 -9.54 -26.58 7.74
CA GLU A 685 -10.69 -26.74 8.64
C GLU A 685 -11.58 -25.50 8.64
N LEU A 686 -11.00 -24.30 8.61
CA LEU A 686 -11.77 -23.05 8.46
C LEU A 686 -12.52 -22.98 7.13
N ALA A 687 -11.92 -23.46 6.04
CA ALA A 687 -12.57 -23.46 4.73
C ALA A 687 -13.71 -24.50 4.61
N LYS A 688 -13.84 -25.45 5.55
CA LYS A 688 -14.95 -26.43 5.61
C LYS A 688 -16.14 -25.91 6.41
N LYS A 689 -15.89 -24.99 7.36
CA LYS A 689 -16.88 -24.40 8.26
C LYS A 689 -17.51 -23.15 7.66
#